data_AF-A0A2P6TF39-F1
#
_entry.id   AF-A0A2P6TF39-F1
#
_cell.length_a   1.000
_cell.length_b   1.000
_cell.length_c   1.000
_cell.angle_alpha   90.00
_cell.angle_beta   90.00
_cell.angle_gamma   90.00
#
_symmetry.space_group_name_H-M   'P 1'
#
loop_
_entity.id
_entity.type
_entity.pdbx_description
1 polymer ?
#
loop_
_entity_poly.entity_id
_entity_poly.type
_entity_poly.pdbx_seq_one_letter_code
_entity_poly.pdbx_strand_id
1 'polypeptide(L)'
;MQATGSLRCERAKTAAGWTGQRCQGLCTGARRTAAAPRAVAAPPDTAAAPEPSTAKLSVNRPQKDPEALQFRQLPTFQDCFPASEKHYREVEHEGTQLRVPFRRVSLTGGSGLFDVYDTSGPQGFDPRQGLPKLRSGWVAAREARGDAVCTQMHYARQGIVTEEMAFAAAREGLDPEFVRAEVAAGRAIIPANKRHLELEPCVVGRKFLTKINANIGNSAVSSSIEEEVEKLQWATIWGADTVMDLSTGTNIHETREWVLRNSPVPVGTVPIYQALEKAGGEVEGITWELFRDTLIEQAEQGVDYWTIHAGVLLRHIPLTANRLTGIVSRGGSIHAKLCLLDHKENFAYEHWDDILDICRRYDVALSIGDGLRPGCQYDANDAAQFAELLTQGELTRRAWEKDVQVMNEGPGHVPLHKIPENMRKQLEWCNEAPFYTLGPLVTDIAPGYDHITSAIGAATIGALGTALLCYVTPKEHLGLPDRDDVKQGVIAYKLAAHAADLAKGHPAAQRRDDELSWARFEFRWADQFNLSLDPVTARSFHDATLPQEPAKTAHFCSMCGPKFCSMNISQELRQLAQQGEQAQQAQQGEQHAAPAAPATEAGSAVQARAEPAAGEGGAPAGQEQSAEEGMQRMSQQFKEMGAQIYH
;
A
#
# COMPACT_ATOMS: atom_id res chain seq x y z
N MET A 1 46.31 50.69 -23.54
CA MET A 1 46.31 49.29 -24.06
C MET A 1 44.88 49.01 -24.52
N GLN A 2 44.47 49.38 -25.76
CA GLN A 2 44.61 48.61 -27.02
C GLN A 2 44.13 47.14 -26.85
N ALA A 3 43.22 46.54 -27.61
CA ALA A 3 42.49 46.84 -28.86
C ALA A 3 41.33 45.79 -28.96
N THR A 4 40.04 46.09 -29.15
CA THR A 4 39.22 46.33 -30.37
C THR A 4 39.16 45.24 -31.46
N GLY A 5 37.93 44.91 -31.89
CA GLY A 5 37.54 44.32 -33.21
C GLY A 5 36.66 43.05 -33.04
N SER A 6 35.36 42.93 -33.31
CA SER A 6 34.40 43.46 -34.31
C SER A 6 34.51 42.88 -35.74
N LEU A 7 33.37 42.30 -36.18
CA LEU A 7 32.76 42.27 -37.54
C LEU A 7 32.88 41.03 -38.47
N ARG A 8 31.66 40.55 -38.80
CA ARG A 8 31.07 40.26 -40.14
C ARG A 8 31.39 38.97 -40.93
N CYS A 9 30.30 38.21 -41.10
CA CYS A 9 29.70 37.68 -42.33
C CYS A 9 30.38 38.00 -43.68
N GLU A 10 30.65 36.97 -44.48
CA GLU A 10 30.58 37.06 -45.94
C GLU A 10 30.22 35.72 -46.61
N ARG A 11 29.39 35.85 -47.66
CA ARG A 11 28.94 34.80 -48.58
C ARG A 11 30.07 34.42 -49.54
N ALA A 12 30.13 33.15 -49.96
CA ALA A 12 30.74 32.77 -51.22
C ALA A 12 29.73 32.03 -52.10
N LYS A 13 29.42 32.63 -53.24
CA LYS A 13 28.76 32.03 -54.40
C LYS A 13 29.78 31.14 -55.14
N THR A 14 29.32 30.02 -55.69
CA THR A 14 29.76 29.54 -57.00
C THR A 14 28.57 28.91 -57.73
N ALA A 15 28.55 29.15 -59.03
CA ALA A 15 27.44 28.92 -59.95
C ALA A 15 27.86 27.94 -61.05
N ALA A 16 26.91 27.15 -61.55
CA ALA A 16 26.75 26.62 -62.92
C ALA A 16 25.68 25.51 -62.84
N GLY A 17 24.64 25.39 -63.65
CA GLY A 17 24.25 26.06 -64.90
C GLY A 17 23.56 25.02 -65.79
N TRP A 18 22.36 25.37 -66.30
CA TRP A 18 21.68 24.82 -67.49
C TRP A 18 21.12 23.37 -67.38
N THR A 19 19.95 22.99 -67.91
CA THR A 19 19.02 23.51 -68.94
C THR A 19 17.59 23.03 -68.63
N GLY A 20 16.58 23.77 -69.11
CA GLY A 20 15.19 23.32 -69.13
C GLY A 20 14.82 22.56 -70.40
N GLN A 21 13.73 21.79 -70.36
CA GLN A 21 12.91 21.49 -71.52
C GLN A 21 11.50 21.04 -71.11
N ARG A 22 10.49 21.71 -71.70
CA ARG A 22 9.09 21.27 -71.82
C ARG A 22 8.94 20.43 -73.09
N CYS A 23 8.06 19.42 -73.06
CA CYS A 23 7.21 18.90 -74.17
C CYS A 23 6.13 18.02 -73.49
N GLN A 24 4.83 18.31 -73.49
CA GLN A 24 3.80 18.27 -74.56
C GLN A 24 3.52 16.90 -75.21
N GLY A 25 2.24 16.47 -75.10
CA GLY A 25 1.52 15.54 -75.99
C GLY A 25 1.60 14.05 -75.59
N LEU A 26 0.56 13.20 -75.69
CA LEU A 26 -0.70 13.26 -76.44
C LEU A 26 -1.68 12.17 -75.93
N CYS A 27 -2.98 12.45 -76.17
CA CYS A 27 -4.15 11.62 -75.91
C CYS A 27 -4.27 10.37 -76.80
N THR A 28 -4.99 9.35 -76.30
CA THR A 28 -6.01 8.53 -77.01
C THR A 28 -6.97 7.96 -75.95
N GLY A 29 -8.27 8.28 -75.92
CA GLY A 29 -9.36 7.63 -76.67
C GLY A 29 -9.95 6.46 -75.84
N ALA A 30 -11.17 6.47 -75.30
CA ALA A 30 -12.42 6.29 -76.04
C ALA A 30 -13.68 6.67 -75.21
N ARG A 31 -14.82 6.74 -75.91
CA ARG A 31 -16.04 7.53 -75.64
C ARG A 31 -17.16 6.79 -74.89
N ARG A 32 -17.99 7.61 -74.19
CA ARG A 32 -19.48 7.68 -74.04
C ARG A 32 -20.27 6.36 -73.90
N THR A 33 -21.23 6.24 -72.98
CA THR A 33 -22.61 6.80 -73.10
C THR A 33 -23.37 6.95 -71.77
N ALA A 34 -24.44 7.73 -71.81
CA ALA A 34 -25.25 8.29 -70.71
C ALA A 34 -26.39 7.38 -70.19
N ALA A 35 -26.90 7.66 -68.98
CA ALA A 35 -28.30 7.45 -68.58
C ALA A 35 -28.72 8.31 -67.36
N ALA A 36 -29.99 8.68 -67.33
CA ALA A 36 -30.67 9.75 -66.56
C ALA A 36 -31.06 9.38 -65.11
N PRO A 37 -31.60 10.32 -64.29
CA PRO A 37 -31.73 10.19 -62.84
C PRO A 37 -33.06 9.52 -62.43
N ARG A 38 -33.08 8.83 -61.27
CA ARG A 38 -34.31 8.29 -60.68
C ARG A 38 -34.59 8.84 -59.28
N ALA A 39 -35.78 9.42 -59.22
CA ALA A 39 -36.70 9.78 -58.16
C ALA A 39 -36.45 9.31 -56.71
N VAL A 40 -36.73 10.27 -55.82
CA VAL A 40 -37.00 10.18 -54.39
C VAL A 40 -38.26 9.35 -54.11
N ALA A 41 -38.22 8.48 -53.10
CA ALA A 41 -39.39 7.87 -52.48
C ALA A 41 -39.30 8.05 -50.95
N ALA A 42 -40.43 8.45 -50.34
CA ALA A 42 -40.63 8.66 -48.91
C ALA A 42 -40.70 7.32 -48.13
N PRO A 43 -40.46 7.31 -46.80
CA PRO A 43 -40.44 6.08 -46.01
C PRO A 43 -41.86 5.68 -45.56
N PRO A 44 -42.14 4.38 -45.37
CA PRO A 44 -43.24 3.95 -44.53
C PRO A 44 -42.77 3.79 -43.08
N ASP A 45 -43.49 4.46 -42.18
CA ASP A 45 -43.44 4.28 -40.73
C ASP A 45 -44.11 2.96 -40.31
N THR A 46 -43.69 2.49 -39.14
CA THR A 46 -44.24 1.42 -38.28
C THR A 46 -43.80 -0.03 -38.53
N ALA A 47 -42.68 -0.41 -37.88
CA ALA A 47 -42.52 -1.74 -37.31
C ALA A 47 -41.63 -1.67 -36.05
N ALA A 48 -42.07 -2.41 -35.03
CA ALA A 48 -41.60 -2.54 -33.66
C ALA A 48 -40.09 -2.37 -33.36
N ALA A 49 -39.81 -1.87 -32.15
CA ALA A 49 -38.49 -1.81 -31.54
C ALA A 49 -37.74 -3.15 -31.63
N PRO A 50 -36.46 -3.16 -32.01
CA PRO A 50 -35.67 -4.39 -32.01
C PRO A 50 -35.37 -4.81 -30.56
N GLU A 51 -35.75 -6.04 -30.22
CA GLU A 51 -35.32 -6.71 -29.00
C GLU A 51 -33.79 -6.74 -28.89
N PRO A 52 -33.22 -6.68 -27.67
CA PRO A 52 -31.78 -6.73 -27.49
C PRO A 52 -31.24 -8.06 -28.01
N SER A 53 -30.49 -7.97 -29.11
CA SER A 53 -29.70 -9.07 -29.67
C SER A 53 -28.83 -9.68 -28.58
N THR A 54 -29.16 -10.91 -28.16
CA THR A 54 -28.28 -11.80 -27.42
C THR A 54 -27.09 -12.15 -28.32
N ALA A 55 -26.12 -11.26 -28.39
CA ALA A 55 -24.81 -11.57 -28.94
C ALA A 55 -24.21 -12.66 -28.05
N LYS A 56 -24.05 -13.85 -28.61
CA LYS A 56 -23.37 -14.97 -27.95
C LYS A 56 -21.96 -14.53 -27.60
N LEU A 57 -21.73 -14.26 -26.31
CA LEU A 57 -20.40 -14.17 -25.73
C LEU A 57 -19.62 -15.42 -26.14
N SER A 58 -18.45 -15.22 -26.71
CA SER A 58 -17.51 -16.29 -27.05
C SER A 58 -16.97 -16.92 -25.76
N VAL A 59 -17.77 -17.81 -25.15
CA VAL A 59 -17.38 -18.68 -24.04
C VAL A 59 -17.19 -20.07 -24.65
N ASN A 60 -15.98 -20.39 -25.13
CA ASN A 60 -15.62 -21.76 -25.52
C ASN A 60 -14.09 -21.92 -25.61
N ARG A 61 -13.40 -21.64 -24.49
CA ARG A 61 -12.20 -22.39 -24.13
C ARG A 61 -12.60 -23.38 -23.02
N PRO A 62 -12.08 -24.61 -23.01
CA PRO A 62 -12.48 -25.59 -22.01
C PRO A 62 -12.14 -25.06 -20.63
N GLN A 63 -13.17 -24.78 -19.83
CA GLN A 63 -13.02 -24.66 -18.38
C GLN A 63 -12.27 -25.91 -17.92
N LYS A 64 -11.14 -25.74 -17.22
CA LYS A 64 -10.60 -26.86 -16.44
C LYS A 64 -11.76 -27.36 -15.58
N ASP A 65 -12.04 -28.66 -15.65
CA ASP A 65 -13.04 -29.28 -14.79
C ASP A 65 -12.76 -28.83 -13.33
N PRO A 66 -13.69 -28.11 -12.67
CA PRO A 66 -13.49 -27.65 -11.30
C PRO A 66 -13.14 -28.78 -10.34
N GLU A 67 -13.60 -30.00 -10.60
CA GLU A 67 -13.26 -31.18 -9.80
C GLU A 67 -11.82 -31.67 -10.03
N ALA A 68 -11.20 -31.30 -11.16
CA ALA A 68 -9.82 -31.64 -11.48
C ALA A 68 -8.79 -30.66 -10.87
N LEU A 69 -9.22 -29.50 -10.36
CA LEU A 69 -8.32 -28.56 -9.68
C LEU A 69 -7.86 -29.10 -8.33
N GLN A 70 -6.56 -29.06 -8.08
CA GLN A 70 -5.94 -29.54 -6.84
C GLN A 70 -5.29 -28.37 -6.09
N PHE A 71 -6.01 -27.85 -5.11
CA PHE A 71 -5.50 -26.80 -4.23
C PHE A 71 -4.58 -27.39 -3.17
N ARG A 72 -3.39 -26.80 -3.03
CA ARG A 72 -2.44 -27.18 -2.00
C ARG A 72 -2.96 -26.73 -0.63
N GLN A 73 -2.79 -27.58 0.38
CA GLN A 73 -3.02 -27.17 1.76
C GLN A 73 -1.89 -26.24 2.21
N LEU A 74 -2.25 -24.98 2.50
CA LEU A 74 -1.34 -23.99 3.09
C LEU A 74 -1.07 -24.29 4.57
N PRO A 75 0.04 -23.76 5.13
CA PRO A 75 0.23 -23.72 6.58
C PRO A 75 -1.01 -23.12 7.26
N THR A 76 -1.39 -23.69 8.40
CA THR A 76 -2.53 -23.21 9.16
C THR A 76 -2.26 -21.83 9.76
N PHE A 77 -3.32 -21.15 10.19
CA PHE A 77 -3.19 -19.89 10.92
C PHE A 77 -2.25 -20.00 12.13
N GLN A 78 -2.33 -21.11 12.87
CA GLN A 78 -1.47 -21.40 14.02
C GLN A 78 -0.03 -21.73 13.61
N ASP A 79 0.20 -22.33 12.43
CA ASP A 79 1.56 -22.51 11.92
C ASP A 79 2.24 -21.17 11.62
N CYS A 80 1.47 -20.18 11.15
CA CYS A 80 1.97 -18.82 10.91
C CYS A 80 2.08 -18.00 12.20
N PHE A 81 1.10 -18.12 13.10
CA PHE A 81 0.96 -17.31 14.30
C PHE A 81 0.66 -18.18 15.54
N PRO A 82 1.67 -18.85 16.14
CA PRO A 82 1.48 -19.93 17.11
C PRO A 82 0.72 -19.59 18.40
N ALA A 83 0.81 -18.35 18.88
CA ALA A 83 0.08 -17.89 20.07
C ALA A 83 -1.04 -16.90 19.74
N SER A 84 -1.53 -16.95 18.49
CA SER A 84 -2.61 -16.08 18.06
C SER A 84 -3.88 -16.84 17.77
N GLU A 85 -5.00 -16.18 18.04
CA GLU A 85 -6.35 -16.65 17.69
C GLU A 85 -7.08 -15.57 16.90
N LYS A 86 -7.94 -16.01 15.98
CA LYS A 86 -8.82 -15.11 15.23
C LYS A 86 -10.07 -14.83 16.06
N HIS A 87 -10.34 -13.55 16.30
CA HIS A 87 -11.51 -13.08 17.03
C HIS A 87 -12.32 -12.10 16.19
N TYR A 88 -13.53 -11.83 16.67
CA TYR A 88 -14.46 -10.93 16.02
C TYR A 88 -15.01 -9.94 17.05
N ARG A 89 -15.06 -8.66 16.66
CA ARG A 89 -15.80 -7.65 17.38
C ARG A 89 -17.21 -7.62 16.80
N GLU A 90 -18.17 -7.88 17.66
CA GLU A 90 -19.60 -7.81 17.35
C GLU A 90 -20.05 -6.34 17.40
N VAL A 91 -20.57 -5.81 16.29
CA VAL A 91 -21.05 -4.43 16.17
C VAL A 91 -22.47 -4.45 15.61
N GLU A 92 -23.42 -3.88 16.34
CA GLU A 92 -24.78 -3.68 15.84
C GLU A 92 -24.85 -2.38 15.03
N HIS A 93 -25.37 -2.45 13.82
CA HIS A 93 -25.62 -1.28 12.97
C HIS A 93 -26.99 -1.40 12.31
N GLU A 94 -27.94 -0.55 12.71
CA GLU A 94 -29.31 -0.50 12.17
C GLU A 94 -30.01 -1.87 12.11
N GLY A 95 -29.84 -2.70 13.15
CA GLY A 95 -30.40 -4.05 13.22
C GLY A 95 -29.60 -5.13 12.47
N THR A 96 -28.52 -4.77 11.80
CA THR A 96 -27.54 -5.70 11.20
C THR A 96 -26.41 -5.97 12.18
N GLN A 97 -26.14 -7.24 12.47
CA GLN A 97 -25.01 -7.68 13.29
C GLN A 97 -23.76 -7.85 12.41
N LEU A 98 -22.74 -7.02 12.64
CA LEU A 98 -21.47 -7.05 11.93
C LEU A 98 -20.41 -7.78 12.77
N ARG A 99 -19.64 -8.66 12.12
CA ARG A 99 -18.55 -9.43 12.74
C ARG A 99 -17.21 -8.97 12.21
N VAL A 100 -16.56 -8.05 12.92
CA VAL A 100 -15.34 -7.38 12.45
C VAL A 100 -14.09 -8.12 12.94
N PRO A 101 -13.24 -8.66 12.06
CA PRO A 101 -12.14 -9.53 12.44
C PRO A 101 -10.96 -8.76 13.04
N PHE A 102 -10.32 -9.38 14.01
CA PHE A 102 -9.00 -9.02 14.50
C PHE A 102 -8.27 -10.28 14.99
N ARG A 103 -6.97 -10.20 15.16
CA ARG A 103 -6.17 -11.29 15.73
C ARG A 103 -5.76 -10.92 17.15
N ARG A 104 -5.93 -11.85 18.09
CA ARG A 104 -5.50 -11.70 19.48
C ARG A 104 -4.28 -12.53 19.73
N VAL A 105 -3.22 -11.91 20.22
CA VAL A 105 -1.97 -12.56 20.63
C VAL A 105 -2.03 -12.81 22.14
N SER A 106 -1.87 -14.06 22.55
CA SER A 106 -1.73 -14.42 23.96
C SER A 106 -0.31 -14.13 24.44
N LEU A 107 -0.19 -13.41 25.56
CA LEU A 107 1.07 -13.00 26.16
C LEU A 107 1.21 -13.56 27.58
N THR A 108 2.44 -13.79 28.00
CA THR A 108 2.78 -14.22 29.37
C THR A 108 2.88 -13.06 30.37
N GLY A 109 3.02 -11.81 29.90
CA GLY A 109 3.12 -10.60 30.73
C GLY A 109 2.04 -9.54 30.44
N GLY A 110 2.04 -8.45 31.22
CA GLY A 110 1.14 -7.30 31.02
C GLY A 110 -0.35 -7.61 31.24
N SER A 111 -1.19 -7.20 30.27
CA SER A 111 -2.62 -7.51 30.23
C SER A 111 -2.94 -8.95 29.84
N GLY A 112 -1.92 -9.72 29.44
CA GLY A 112 -2.02 -11.11 28.97
C GLY A 112 -2.53 -11.27 27.54
N LEU A 113 -3.03 -10.21 26.89
CA LEU A 113 -3.62 -10.27 25.55
C LEU A 113 -3.31 -8.99 24.76
N PHE A 114 -3.00 -9.13 23.47
CA PHE A 114 -2.76 -8.01 22.57
C PHE A 114 -3.49 -8.17 21.23
N ASP A 115 -4.32 -7.20 20.88
CA ASP A 115 -5.12 -7.24 19.65
C ASP A 115 -4.39 -6.54 18.50
N VAL A 116 -4.33 -7.19 17.33
CA VAL A 116 -3.77 -6.67 16.08
C VAL A 116 -4.78 -6.76 14.94
N TYR A 117 -4.64 -5.87 13.96
CA TYR A 117 -5.38 -5.93 12.70
C TYR A 117 -5.11 -7.26 11.97
N ASP A 118 -6.13 -7.83 11.33
CA ASP A 118 -6.04 -9.12 10.64
C ASP A 118 -6.77 -9.10 9.30
N THR A 119 -6.06 -9.46 8.23
CA THR A 119 -6.58 -9.53 6.85
C THR A 119 -6.65 -10.97 6.33
N SER A 120 -6.29 -11.96 7.14
CA SER A 120 -6.25 -13.37 6.72
C SER A 120 -7.60 -13.94 6.28
N GLY A 121 -8.71 -13.27 6.63
CA GLY A 121 -10.07 -13.74 6.37
C GLY A 121 -10.43 -15.07 7.02
N PRO A 122 -11.60 -15.64 6.66
CA PRO A 122 -12.06 -16.92 7.19
C PRO A 122 -11.07 -18.06 6.86
N GLN A 123 -10.75 -18.89 7.86
CA GLN A 123 -9.79 -19.98 7.74
C GLN A 123 -10.49 -21.33 7.59
N GLY A 124 -9.84 -22.28 6.90
CA GLY A 124 -10.30 -23.68 6.81
C GLY A 124 -11.43 -23.96 5.80
N PHE A 125 -11.69 -23.04 4.86
CA PHE A 125 -12.67 -23.23 3.79
C PHE A 125 -12.04 -23.93 2.58
N ASP A 126 -12.79 -24.84 1.94
CA ASP A 126 -12.40 -25.44 0.67
C ASP A 126 -12.52 -24.39 -0.44
N PRO A 127 -11.44 -24.07 -1.19
CA PRO A 127 -11.50 -23.09 -2.26
C PRO A 127 -12.56 -23.37 -3.34
N ARG A 128 -12.98 -24.63 -3.49
CA ARG A 128 -14.06 -25.06 -4.40
C ARG A 128 -15.44 -24.55 -4.01
N GLN A 129 -15.65 -24.25 -2.73
CA GLN A 129 -16.92 -23.73 -2.24
C GLN A 129 -16.95 -22.19 -2.21
N GLY A 130 -15.76 -21.56 -2.20
CA GLY A 130 -15.60 -20.13 -1.96
C GLY A 130 -15.82 -19.76 -0.48
N LEU A 131 -15.58 -18.49 -0.18
CA LEU A 131 -15.79 -17.93 1.16
C LEU A 131 -17.27 -17.63 1.41
N PRO A 132 -17.68 -17.54 2.70
CA PRO A 132 -19.01 -17.08 3.05
C PRO A 132 -19.31 -15.68 2.52
N LYS A 133 -20.48 -15.51 1.89
CA LYS A 133 -20.96 -14.25 1.32
C LYS A 133 -21.51 -13.30 2.39
N LEU A 134 -20.64 -12.83 3.27
CA LEU A 134 -21.00 -12.05 4.47
C LEU A 134 -21.80 -10.78 4.15
N ARG A 135 -21.56 -10.14 2.99
CA ARG A 135 -22.23 -8.88 2.60
C ARG A 135 -23.58 -9.08 1.91
N SER A 136 -23.98 -10.33 1.66
CA SER A 136 -25.16 -10.65 0.86
C SER A 136 -26.44 -9.98 1.37
N GLY A 137 -26.68 -10.00 2.68
CA GLY A 137 -27.85 -9.35 3.29
C GLY A 137 -27.84 -7.82 3.14
N TRP A 138 -26.67 -7.20 3.28
CA TRP A 138 -26.49 -5.74 3.22
C TRP A 138 -26.80 -5.22 1.81
N VAL A 139 -26.22 -5.88 0.81
CA VAL A 139 -26.44 -5.55 -0.60
C VAL A 139 -27.89 -5.81 -0.99
N ALA A 140 -28.46 -6.96 -0.62
CA ALA A 140 -29.84 -7.30 -0.95
C ALA A 140 -30.85 -6.29 -0.37
N ALA A 141 -30.63 -5.79 0.85
CA ALA A 141 -31.49 -4.77 1.47
C ALA A 141 -31.49 -3.45 0.66
N ARG A 142 -30.33 -3.02 0.16
CA ARG A 142 -30.18 -1.81 -0.66
C ARG A 142 -30.75 -2.00 -2.06
N GLU A 143 -30.57 -3.18 -2.66
CA GLU A 143 -31.20 -3.50 -3.95
C GLU A 143 -32.74 -3.55 -3.83
N ALA A 144 -33.28 -4.10 -2.73
CA ALA A 144 -34.73 -4.13 -2.48
C ALA A 144 -35.33 -2.74 -2.27
N ARG A 145 -34.54 -1.78 -1.76
CA ARG A 145 -34.93 -0.36 -1.65
C ARG A 145 -35.00 0.35 -3.01
N GLY A 146 -34.36 -0.21 -4.04
CA GLY A 146 -34.37 0.33 -5.40
C GLY A 146 -33.33 1.43 -5.63
N ASP A 147 -32.21 1.40 -4.91
CA ASP A 147 -31.16 2.40 -5.04
C ASP A 147 -30.52 2.36 -6.44
N ALA A 148 -30.64 3.46 -7.19
CA ALA A 148 -30.12 3.56 -8.55
C ALA A 148 -28.59 3.72 -8.61
N VAL A 149 -27.98 4.27 -7.55
CA VAL A 149 -26.53 4.48 -7.40
C VAL A 149 -26.12 3.82 -6.10
N CYS A 150 -25.15 2.91 -6.16
CA CYS A 150 -24.81 2.07 -5.00
C CYS A 150 -23.42 2.32 -4.43
N THR A 151 -22.80 3.47 -4.73
CA THR A 151 -21.42 3.75 -4.30
C THR A 151 -21.34 4.21 -2.85
N GLN A 152 -20.27 3.83 -2.15
CA GLN A 152 -20.05 4.35 -0.78
C GLN A 152 -19.95 5.88 -0.75
N MET A 153 -19.34 6.50 -1.77
CA MET A 153 -19.29 7.97 -1.86
C MET A 153 -20.69 8.60 -2.00
N HIS A 154 -21.58 7.98 -2.78
CA HIS A 154 -22.96 8.44 -2.92
C HIS A 154 -23.69 8.41 -1.58
N TYR A 155 -23.68 7.25 -0.90
CA TYR A 155 -24.30 7.12 0.42
C TYR A 155 -23.70 8.08 1.45
N ALA A 156 -22.37 8.22 1.46
CA ALA A 156 -21.68 9.12 2.36
C ALA A 156 -22.15 10.57 2.19
N ARG A 157 -22.29 11.04 0.95
CA ARG A 157 -22.76 12.42 0.64
C ARG A 157 -24.23 12.65 0.98
N GLN A 158 -25.05 11.58 1.02
CA GLN A 158 -26.42 11.65 1.52
C GLN A 158 -26.50 11.63 3.07
N GLY A 159 -25.36 11.57 3.77
CA GLY A 159 -25.32 11.48 5.23
C GLY A 159 -25.63 10.09 5.77
N ILE A 160 -25.56 9.05 4.92
CA ILE A 160 -25.84 7.67 5.29
C ILE A 160 -24.53 6.97 5.68
N VAL A 161 -24.49 6.41 6.89
CA VAL A 161 -23.45 5.45 7.30
C VAL A 161 -23.92 4.06 6.88
N THR A 162 -23.17 3.39 6.01
CA THR A 162 -23.48 2.03 5.55
C THR A 162 -22.88 0.97 6.48
N GLU A 163 -23.27 -0.29 6.28
CA GLU A 163 -22.65 -1.45 6.92
C GLU A 163 -21.13 -1.50 6.65
N GLU A 164 -20.70 -1.18 5.42
CA GLU A 164 -19.27 -1.13 5.07
C GLU A 164 -18.52 -0.03 5.84
N MET A 165 -19.11 1.15 6.01
CA MET A 165 -18.50 2.24 6.78
C MET A 165 -18.41 1.88 8.27
N ALA A 166 -19.49 1.33 8.85
CA ALA A 166 -19.51 0.87 10.23
C ALA A 166 -18.49 -0.26 10.47
N PHE A 167 -18.38 -1.20 9.54
CA PHE A 167 -17.40 -2.28 9.58
C PHE A 167 -15.97 -1.73 9.56
N ALA A 168 -15.65 -0.86 8.61
CA ALA A 168 -14.32 -0.25 8.48
C ALA A 168 -13.96 0.62 9.70
N ALA A 169 -14.91 1.39 10.22
CA ALA A 169 -14.72 2.21 11.42
C ALA A 169 -14.35 1.35 12.63
N ALA A 170 -15.11 0.28 12.87
CA ALA A 170 -14.82 -0.65 13.95
C ALA A 170 -13.45 -1.34 13.77
N ARG A 171 -13.07 -1.67 12.53
CA ARG A 171 -11.77 -2.31 12.22
C ARG A 171 -10.60 -1.37 12.50
N GLU A 172 -10.76 -0.07 12.24
CA GLU A 172 -9.78 0.99 12.53
C GLU A 172 -9.82 1.48 13.99
N GLY A 173 -10.86 1.13 14.75
CA GLY A 173 -11.09 1.69 16.10
C GLY A 173 -11.47 3.17 16.07
N LEU A 174 -12.18 3.59 15.03
CA LEU A 174 -12.61 4.96 14.78
C LEU A 174 -14.15 5.07 14.77
N ASP A 175 -14.62 6.31 14.78
CA ASP A 175 -16.04 6.61 14.73
C ASP A 175 -16.62 6.43 13.30
N PRO A 176 -17.80 5.80 13.12
CA PRO A 176 -18.41 5.61 11.80
C PRO A 176 -18.74 6.89 11.04
N GLU A 177 -19.13 7.96 11.74
CA GLU A 177 -19.40 9.26 11.12
C GLU A 177 -18.10 9.91 10.62
N PHE A 178 -16.97 9.69 11.30
CA PHE A 178 -15.65 10.09 10.79
C PHE A 178 -15.31 9.37 9.47
N VAL A 179 -15.56 8.05 9.37
CA VAL A 179 -15.35 7.31 8.12
C VAL A 179 -16.23 7.85 7.00
N ARG A 180 -17.54 8.04 7.27
CA ARG A 180 -18.48 8.61 6.31
C ARG A 180 -18.02 9.99 5.82
N ALA A 181 -17.58 10.87 6.72
CA ALA A 181 -17.12 12.21 6.37
C ALA A 181 -15.89 12.18 5.44
N GLU A 182 -14.90 11.32 5.71
CA GLU A 182 -13.71 11.18 4.85
C GLU A 182 -14.06 10.61 3.47
N VAL A 183 -15.00 9.65 3.40
CA VAL A 183 -15.49 9.09 2.12
C VAL A 183 -16.30 10.14 1.33
N ALA A 184 -17.18 10.90 1.98
CA ALA A 184 -17.96 11.96 1.33
C ALA A 184 -17.06 13.07 0.73
N ALA A 185 -15.97 13.40 1.43
CA ALA A 185 -14.96 14.36 1.01
C ALA A 185 -14.04 13.83 -0.09
N GLY A 186 -14.09 12.52 -0.40
CA GLY A 186 -13.20 11.88 -1.38
C GLY A 186 -11.78 11.65 -0.88
N ARG A 187 -11.51 11.85 0.42
CA ARG A 187 -10.17 11.63 1.04
C ARG A 187 -9.96 10.21 1.54
N ALA A 188 -11.00 9.39 1.45
CA ALA A 188 -10.97 7.97 1.69
C ALA A 188 -11.91 7.23 0.73
N ILE A 189 -11.62 5.97 0.48
CA ILE A 189 -12.49 5.06 -0.26
C ILE A 189 -12.65 3.74 0.50
N ILE A 190 -13.74 3.03 0.21
CA ILE A 190 -13.97 1.66 0.62
C ILE A 190 -14.28 0.88 -0.67
N PRO A 191 -13.27 0.25 -1.30
CA PRO A 191 -13.45 -0.52 -2.53
C PRO A 191 -14.29 -1.76 -2.21
N ALA A 192 -15.56 -1.76 -2.61
CA ALA A 192 -16.53 -2.73 -2.14
C ALA A 192 -17.62 -2.99 -3.17
N ASN A 193 -17.23 -3.53 -4.33
CA ASN A 193 -18.17 -3.84 -5.40
C ASN A 193 -19.30 -4.71 -4.83
N LYS A 194 -20.55 -4.37 -5.16
CA LYS A 194 -21.73 -5.06 -4.65
C LYS A 194 -21.80 -6.54 -5.02
N ARG A 195 -21.03 -6.99 -6.02
CA ARG A 195 -20.92 -8.40 -6.44
C ARG A 195 -19.87 -9.18 -5.66
N HIS A 196 -18.94 -8.50 -4.97
CA HIS A 196 -17.96 -9.15 -4.11
C HIS A 196 -18.51 -9.36 -2.70
N LEU A 197 -19.34 -10.37 -2.55
CA LEU A 197 -20.10 -10.58 -1.32
C LEU A 197 -19.27 -11.23 -0.20
N GLU A 198 -18.13 -11.80 -0.55
CA GLU A 198 -17.15 -12.45 0.32
C GLU A 198 -16.25 -11.46 1.09
N LEU A 199 -16.19 -10.20 0.63
CA LEU A 199 -15.31 -9.14 1.14
C LEU A 199 -15.57 -8.79 2.62
N GLU A 200 -14.50 -8.73 3.41
CA GLU A 200 -14.43 -8.05 4.70
C GLU A 200 -13.96 -6.60 4.47
N PRO A 201 -14.84 -5.57 4.56
CA PRO A 201 -14.52 -4.20 4.14
C PRO A 201 -13.27 -3.61 4.80
N CYS A 202 -12.52 -2.82 4.02
CA CYS A 202 -11.39 -2.04 4.49
C CYS A 202 -11.43 -0.61 3.91
N VAL A 203 -10.96 0.37 4.68
CA VAL A 203 -10.90 1.78 4.26
C VAL A 203 -9.48 2.16 3.87
N VAL A 204 -9.36 2.85 2.74
CA VAL A 204 -8.10 3.38 2.21
C VAL A 204 -8.15 4.91 2.24
N GLY A 205 -7.32 5.53 3.07
CA GLY A 205 -7.22 6.99 3.15
C GLY A 205 -6.12 7.43 4.11
N ARG A 206 -5.64 8.67 3.95
CA ARG A 206 -4.49 9.21 4.70
C ARG A 206 -4.67 9.21 6.21
N LYS A 207 -5.92 9.36 6.68
CA LYS A 207 -6.30 9.44 8.09
C LYS A 207 -6.45 8.09 8.80
N PHE A 208 -6.31 6.99 8.06
CA PHE A 208 -6.44 5.62 8.56
C PHE A 208 -5.06 4.96 8.66
N LEU A 209 -5.02 3.71 9.14
CA LEU A 209 -3.82 2.87 9.01
C LEU A 209 -3.37 2.81 7.55
N THR A 210 -2.06 2.91 7.32
CA THR A 210 -1.50 2.79 5.97
C THR A 210 -1.71 1.36 5.47
N LYS A 211 -2.35 1.20 4.31
CA LYS A 211 -2.68 -0.11 3.74
C LYS A 211 -1.60 -0.58 2.77
N ILE A 212 -1.51 -1.88 2.54
CA ILE A 212 -0.62 -2.44 1.51
C ILE A 212 -1.38 -3.30 0.50
N ASN A 213 -0.92 -3.29 -0.75
CA ASN A 213 -1.41 -4.15 -1.80
C ASN A 213 -0.37 -5.22 -2.18
N ALA A 214 -0.81 -6.45 -2.43
CA ALA A 214 0.01 -7.48 -3.06
C ALA A 214 -0.45 -7.76 -4.50
N ASN A 215 0.47 -7.72 -5.46
CA ASN A 215 0.19 -8.15 -6.83
C ASN A 215 0.41 -9.64 -6.98
N ILE A 216 -0.61 -10.35 -7.45
CA ILE A 216 -0.55 -11.73 -7.92
C ILE A 216 -0.94 -11.75 -9.41
N GLY A 217 -1.08 -12.93 -9.98
CA GLY A 217 -1.50 -13.12 -11.37
C GLY A 217 -0.58 -14.05 -12.12
N ASN A 218 -1.18 -14.76 -13.08
CA ASN A 218 -0.47 -15.67 -13.96
C ASN A 218 0.17 -14.93 -15.13
N SER A 219 1.05 -15.61 -15.87
CA SER A 219 1.59 -15.10 -17.13
C SER A 219 1.41 -16.11 -18.24
N ALA A 220 1.72 -15.72 -19.48
CA ALA A 220 1.75 -16.64 -20.61
C ALA A 220 2.78 -17.77 -20.46
N VAL A 221 3.74 -17.64 -19.52
CA VAL A 221 4.87 -18.57 -19.37
C VAL A 221 4.87 -19.34 -18.06
N SER A 222 4.07 -18.95 -17.06
CA SER A 222 4.04 -19.63 -15.76
C SER A 222 2.79 -19.36 -14.94
N SER A 223 2.62 -20.19 -13.90
CA SER A 223 1.55 -20.19 -12.90
C SER A 223 0.21 -20.75 -13.36
N SER A 224 -0.63 -21.10 -12.40
CA SER A 224 -1.92 -21.77 -12.59
C SER A 224 -2.97 -21.23 -11.62
N ILE A 225 -4.24 -21.53 -11.87
CA ILE A 225 -5.36 -21.13 -10.99
C ILE A 225 -5.09 -21.53 -9.53
N GLU A 226 -4.60 -22.76 -9.34
CA GLU A 226 -4.27 -23.33 -8.03
C GLU A 226 -3.19 -22.49 -7.31
N GLU A 227 -2.14 -22.09 -8.02
CA GLU A 227 -1.07 -21.24 -7.46
C GLU A 227 -1.53 -19.80 -7.20
N GLU A 228 -2.43 -19.23 -8.02
CA GLU A 228 -2.94 -17.88 -7.78
C GLU A 228 -3.82 -17.80 -6.54
N VAL A 229 -4.67 -18.81 -6.29
CA VAL A 229 -5.44 -18.92 -5.05
C VAL A 229 -4.50 -19.14 -3.85
N GLU A 230 -3.45 -19.96 -4.01
CA GLU A 230 -2.42 -20.13 -2.97
C GLU A 230 -1.75 -18.79 -2.64
N LYS A 231 -1.33 -18.02 -3.65
CA LYS A 231 -0.70 -16.71 -3.46
C LYS A 231 -1.64 -15.68 -2.83
N LEU A 232 -2.94 -15.69 -3.18
CA LEU A 232 -3.95 -14.85 -2.53
C LEU A 232 -4.03 -15.11 -1.02
N GLN A 233 -4.23 -16.38 -0.64
CA GLN A 233 -4.36 -16.79 0.75
C GLN A 233 -3.05 -16.54 1.51
N TRP A 234 -1.92 -16.75 0.85
CA TRP A 234 -0.60 -16.51 1.41
C TRP A 234 -0.28 -15.01 1.57
N ALA A 235 -0.68 -14.16 0.63
CA ALA A 235 -0.49 -12.72 0.77
C ALA A 235 -1.33 -12.15 1.92
N THR A 236 -2.60 -12.54 2.00
CA THR A 236 -3.55 -12.05 3.01
C THR A 236 -3.21 -12.53 4.42
N ILE A 237 -2.76 -13.78 4.60
CA ILE A 237 -2.35 -14.26 5.95
C ILE A 237 -1.17 -13.46 6.52
N TRP A 238 -0.26 -12.98 5.68
CA TRP A 238 0.89 -12.16 6.10
C TRP A 238 0.57 -10.66 6.21
N GLY A 239 -0.63 -10.24 5.80
CA GLY A 239 -1.14 -8.89 6.09
C GLY A 239 -1.51 -8.04 4.88
N ALA A 240 -1.52 -8.57 3.66
CA ALA A 240 -1.98 -7.81 2.48
C ALA A 240 -3.41 -7.30 2.72
N ASP A 241 -3.63 -6.00 2.55
CA ASP A 241 -4.91 -5.33 2.81
C ASP A 241 -5.80 -5.28 1.56
N THR A 242 -5.18 -5.33 0.38
CA THR A 242 -5.82 -5.55 -0.93
C THR A 242 -4.91 -6.47 -1.76
N VAL A 243 -5.48 -7.07 -2.81
CA VAL A 243 -4.74 -7.85 -3.80
C VAL A 243 -5.10 -7.39 -5.21
N MET A 244 -4.15 -7.40 -6.14
CA MET A 244 -4.46 -7.23 -7.55
C MET A 244 -4.17 -8.49 -8.35
N ASP A 245 -5.14 -8.90 -9.16
CA ASP A 245 -4.93 -9.90 -10.19
C ASP A 245 -4.40 -9.22 -11.47
N LEU A 246 -3.11 -9.38 -11.72
CA LEU A 246 -2.42 -8.85 -12.89
C LEU A 246 -2.17 -9.92 -13.97
N SER A 247 -3.00 -10.97 -13.99
CA SER A 247 -2.90 -12.06 -14.96
C SER A 247 -2.90 -11.57 -16.41
N THR A 248 -1.96 -12.08 -17.21
CA THR A 248 -1.85 -11.76 -18.66
C THR A 248 -1.80 -12.99 -19.56
N GLY A 249 -2.03 -14.18 -19.00
CA GLY A 249 -1.97 -15.46 -19.71
C GLY A 249 -3.32 -15.91 -20.25
N THR A 250 -3.47 -17.21 -20.46
CA THR A 250 -4.76 -17.84 -20.77
C THR A 250 -5.63 -17.96 -19.51
N ASN A 251 -6.95 -18.01 -19.67
CA ASN A 251 -7.93 -18.21 -18.59
C ASN A 251 -7.93 -17.10 -17.53
N ILE A 252 -7.75 -15.84 -17.95
CA ILE A 252 -7.78 -14.67 -17.07
C ILE A 252 -9.13 -14.56 -16.34
N HIS A 253 -10.24 -14.77 -17.05
CA HIS A 253 -11.58 -14.70 -16.47
C HIS A 253 -11.77 -15.73 -15.36
N GLU A 254 -11.43 -16.99 -15.64
CA GLU A 254 -11.59 -18.10 -14.73
C GLU A 254 -10.67 -17.96 -13.51
N THR A 255 -9.40 -17.63 -13.73
CA THR A 255 -8.43 -17.40 -12.64
C THR A 255 -8.96 -16.34 -11.68
N ARG A 256 -9.46 -15.22 -12.21
CA ARG A 256 -10.03 -14.14 -11.41
C ARG A 256 -11.29 -14.55 -10.66
N GLU A 257 -12.14 -15.39 -11.25
CA GLU A 257 -13.33 -15.92 -10.57
C GLU A 257 -12.93 -16.71 -9.32
N TRP A 258 -11.94 -17.59 -9.45
CA TRP A 258 -11.40 -18.35 -8.32
C TRP A 258 -10.78 -17.46 -7.25
N VAL A 259 -10.05 -16.41 -7.65
CA VAL A 259 -9.48 -15.41 -6.74
C VAL A 259 -10.58 -14.66 -5.99
N LEU A 260 -11.56 -14.08 -6.68
CA LEU A 260 -12.63 -13.28 -6.09
C LEU A 260 -13.49 -14.08 -5.11
N ARG A 261 -13.92 -15.29 -5.49
CA ARG A 261 -14.73 -16.15 -4.60
C ARG A 261 -13.97 -16.62 -3.37
N ASN A 262 -12.64 -16.51 -3.36
CA ASN A 262 -11.78 -16.90 -2.24
C ASN A 262 -11.06 -15.71 -1.57
N SER A 263 -11.43 -14.47 -1.91
CA SER A 263 -10.79 -13.28 -1.37
C SER A 263 -11.62 -12.67 -0.25
N PRO A 264 -11.07 -12.51 0.96
CA PRO A 264 -11.69 -11.71 2.01
C PRO A 264 -11.34 -10.21 1.89
N VAL A 265 -10.41 -9.84 1.00
CA VAL A 265 -9.91 -8.48 0.81
C VAL A 265 -10.30 -7.93 -0.56
N PRO A 266 -10.29 -6.61 -0.77
CA PRO A 266 -10.60 -6.04 -2.08
C PRO A 266 -9.65 -6.57 -3.17
N VAL A 267 -10.21 -6.87 -4.33
CA VAL A 267 -9.48 -7.34 -5.52
C VAL A 267 -9.49 -6.27 -6.60
N GLY A 268 -8.31 -5.81 -6.98
CA GLY A 268 -8.11 -4.90 -8.11
C GLY A 268 -7.65 -5.59 -9.38
N THR A 269 -7.82 -4.92 -10.51
CA THR A 269 -7.32 -5.38 -11.82
C THR A 269 -6.84 -4.22 -12.68
N VAL A 270 -6.19 -4.55 -13.79
CA VAL A 270 -5.90 -3.61 -14.88
C VAL A 270 -6.68 -4.09 -16.12
N PRO A 271 -7.90 -3.57 -16.39
CA PRO A 271 -8.78 -4.14 -17.42
C PRO A 271 -8.18 -4.19 -18.83
N ILE A 272 -7.24 -3.30 -19.15
CA ILE A 272 -6.59 -3.26 -20.46
C ILE A 272 -5.76 -4.54 -20.75
N TYR A 273 -5.33 -5.28 -19.72
CA TYR A 273 -4.58 -6.53 -19.90
C TYR A 273 -5.47 -7.63 -20.47
N GLN A 274 -6.69 -7.77 -19.95
CA GLN A 274 -7.64 -8.72 -20.50
C GLN A 274 -8.18 -8.27 -21.86
N ALA A 275 -8.38 -6.96 -22.07
CA ALA A 275 -8.76 -6.44 -23.38
C ALA A 275 -7.71 -6.77 -24.45
N LEU A 276 -6.41 -6.69 -24.10
CA LEU A 276 -5.33 -7.11 -24.99
C LEU A 276 -5.37 -8.61 -25.30
N GLU A 277 -5.66 -9.48 -24.32
CA GLU A 277 -5.81 -10.92 -24.56
C GLU A 277 -6.99 -11.21 -25.52
N LYS A 278 -8.13 -10.55 -25.30
CA LYS A 278 -9.30 -10.68 -26.18
C LYS A 278 -9.04 -10.16 -27.60
N ALA A 279 -8.13 -9.19 -27.75
CA ALA A 279 -7.64 -8.72 -29.03
C ALA A 279 -6.56 -9.63 -29.65
N GLY A 280 -6.34 -10.84 -29.11
CA GLY A 280 -5.35 -11.79 -29.63
C GLY A 280 -3.90 -11.38 -29.36
N GLY A 281 -3.66 -10.49 -28.39
CA GLY A 281 -2.33 -9.91 -28.13
C GLY A 281 -1.97 -8.77 -29.07
N GLU A 282 -2.88 -8.37 -29.97
CA GLU A 282 -2.68 -7.25 -30.90
C GLU A 282 -3.22 -5.96 -30.29
N VAL A 283 -2.33 -5.01 -30.02
CA VAL A 283 -2.71 -3.73 -29.42
C VAL A 283 -3.68 -2.96 -30.32
N GLU A 284 -3.46 -3.02 -31.64
CA GLU A 284 -4.29 -2.43 -32.69
C GLU A 284 -5.76 -2.92 -32.64
N GLY A 285 -6.00 -4.12 -32.10
CA GLY A 285 -7.32 -4.72 -31.99
C GLY A 285 -8.15 -4.25 -30.78
N ILE A 286 -7.55 -3.45 -29.89
CA ILE A 286 -8.26 -2.93 -28.71
C ILE A 286 -9.10 -1.71 -29.10
N THR A 287 -10.43 -1.83 -29.00
CA THR A 287 -11.38 -0.72 -29.17
C THR A 287 -12.06 -0.35 -27.85
N TRP A 288 -12.74 0.79 -27.82
CA TRP A 288 -13.58 1.19 -26.70
C TRP A 288 -14.65 0.13 -26.39
N GLU A 289 -15.31 -0.44 -27.40
CA GLU A 289 -16.36 -1.44 -27.21
C GLU A 289 -15.80 -2.71 -26.54
N LEU A 290 -14.63 -3.19 -26.98
CA LEU A 290 -13.97 -4.33 -26.36
C LEU A 290 -13.57 -4.05 -24.91
N PHE A 291 -13.07 -2.84 -24.65
CA PHE A 291 -12.71 -2.41 -23.30
C PHE A 291 -13.95 -2.29 -22.40
N ARG A 292 -15.02 -1.65 -22.87
CA ARG A 292 -16.31 -1.52 -22.17
C ARG A 292 -16.88 -2.89 -21.80
N ASP A 293 -16.90 -3.82 -22.73
CA ASP A 293 -17.40 -5.18 -22.48
C ASP A 293 -16.53 -5.91 -21.44
N THR A 294 -15.23 -5.65 -21.44
CA THR A 294 -14.29 -6.14 -20.40
C THR A 294 -14.55 -5.52 -19.04
N LEU A 295 -14.85 -4.22 -18.96
CA LEU A 295 -15.24 -3.56 -17.71
C LEU A 295 -16.52 -4.17 -17.13
N ILE A 296 -17.55 -4.37 -17.96
CA ILE A 296 -18.83 -4.95 -17.51
C ILE A 296 -18.62 -6.38 -17.01
N GLU A 297 -17.85 -7.19 -17.74
CA GLU A 297 -17.52 -8.55 -17.33
C GLU A 297 -16.86 -8.59 -15.94
N GLN A 298 -15.84 -7.75 -15.72
CA GLN A 298 -15.12 -7.69 -14.44
C GLN A 298 -15.98 -7.13 -13.30
N ALA A 299 -16.86 -6.17 -13.60
CA ALA A 299 -17.77 -5.60 -12.61
C ALA A 299 -18.76 -6.65 -12.11
N GLU A 300 -19.31 -7.48 -13.01
CA GLU A 300 -20.24 -8.55 -12.65
C GLU A 300 -19.57 -9.68 -11.86
N GLN A 301 -18.27 -9.93 -12.09
CA GLN A 301 -17.51 -10.88 -11.25
C GLN A 301 -17.28 -10.38 -9.82
N GLY A 302 -17.23 -9.06 -9.62
CA GLY A 302 -16.98 -8.44 -8.32
C GLY A 302 -15.61 -7.79 -8.16
N VAL A 303 -14.93 -7.38 -9.23
CA VAL A 303 -13.70 -6.58 -9.07
C VAL A 303 -14.02 -5.27 -8.34
N ASP A 304 -13.28 -4.95 -7.28
CA ASP A 304 -13.56 -3.81 -6.38
C ASP A 304 -12.98 -2.50 -6.88
N TYR A 305 -11.86 -2.55 -7.61
CA TYR A 305 -11.26 -1.37 -8.21
C TYR A 305 -10.52 -1.66 -9.52
N TRP A 306 -10.50 -0.66 -10.40
CA TRP A 306 -9.79 -0.73 -11.67
C TRP A 306 -8.66 0.27 -11.74
N THR A 307 -7.49 -0.21 -12.12
CA THR A 307 -6.41 0.63 -12.63
C THR A 307 -6.70 0.99 -14.09
N ILE A 308 -7.05 2.25 -14.34
CA ILE A 308 -7.32 2.77 -15.70
C ILE A 308 -6.35 3.92 -16.00
N HIS A 309 -5.59 3.76 -17.09
CA HIS A 309 -4.54 4.69 -17.52
C HIS A 309 -5.10 5.81 -18.41
N ALA A 310 -6.18 6.45 -17.96
CA ALA A 310 -6.83 7.55 -18.71
C ALA A 310 -6.00 8.85 -18.70
N GLY A 311 -4.96 8.96 -17.87
CA GLY A 311 -4.04 10.10 -17.85
C GLY A 311 -2.94 10.08 -18.92
N VAL A 312 -2.78 8.97 -19.65
CA VAL A 312 -1.80 8.83 -20.74
C VAL A 312 -2.36 9.48 -22.00
N LEU A 313 -2.26 10.80 -22.08
CA LEU A 313 -2.78 11.58 -23.20
C LEU A 313 -1.79 11.60 -24.37
N LEU A 314 -2.30 11.66 -25.59
CA LEU A 314 -1.50 11.71 -26.83
C LEU A 314 -0.41 12.79 -26.75
N ARG A 315 -0.77 13.97 -26.25
CA ARG A 315 0.15 15.12 -26.09
C ARG A 315 1.23 14.92 -25.02
N HIS A 316 1.05 13.98 -24.10
CA HIS A 316 2.04 13.68 -23.06
C HIS A 316 3.10 12.69 -23.55
N ILE A 317 2.79 11.85 -24.53
CA ILE A 317 3.71 10.80 -25.04
C ILE A 317 5.05 11.38 -25.53
N PRO A 318 5.11 12.50 -26.30
CA PRO A 318 6.40 13.07 -26.72
C PRO A 318 7.29 13.53 -25.56
N LEU A 319 6.72 13.82 -24.39
CA LEU A 319 7.50 14.21 -23.20
C LEU A 319 8.39 13.08 -22.70
N THR A 320 8.06 11.81 -23.01
CA THR A 320 8.85 10.64 -22.61
C THR A 320 10.00 10.33 -23.57
N ALA A 321 10.14 11.05 -24.69
CA ALA A 321 11.13 10.74 -25.72
C ALA A 321 12.58 10.83 -25.24
N ASN A 322 12.85 11.68 -24.24
CA ASN A 322 14.18 11.89 -23.68
C ASN A 322 14.40 11.16 -22.34
N ARG A 323 13.47 10.28 -21.93
CA ARG A 323 13.64 9.45 -20.75
C ARG A 323 14.71 8.39 -20.97
N LEU A 324 15.39 8.01 -19.89
CA LEU A 324 16.35 6.92 -19.92
C LEU A 324 15.64 5.56 -20.04
N THR A 325 14.52 5.38 -19.35
CA THR A 325 13.76 4.11 -19.32
C THR A 325 12.40 4.19 -20.00
N GLY A 326 12.08 5.32 -20.65
CA GLY A 326 10.85 5.48 -21.44
C GLY A 326 9.57 5.34 -20.61
N ILE A 327 8.62 4.55 -21.12
CA ILE A 327 7.34 4.24 -20.48
C ILE A 327 7.43 2.82 -19.91
N VAL A 328 7.56 2.69 -18.59
CA VAL A 328 7.68 1.39 -17.90
C VAL A 328 6.34 0.82 -17.41
N SER A 329 5.27 1.60 -17.47
CA SER A 329 3.94 1.07 -17.20
C SER A 329 3.48 0.17 -18.34
N ARG A 330 3.13 -1.08 -18.03
CA ARG A 330 2.54 -2.00 -19.02
C ARG A 330 1.24 -1.44 -19.58
N GLY A 331 0.31 -1.01 -18.72
CA GLY A 331 -0.94 -0.41 -19.19
C GLY A 331 -0.71 0.93 -19.90
N GLY A 332 0.18 1.77 -19.37
CA GLY A 332 0.52 3.04 -19.99
C GLY A 332 1.13 2.91 -21.38
N SER A 333 2.03 1.94 -21.59
CA SER A 333 2.63 1.68 -22.91
C SER A 333 1.63 1.15 -23.94
N ILE A 334 0.64 0.34 -23.51
CA ILE A 334 -0.46 -0.10 -24.39
C ILE A 334 -1.31 1.10 -24.85
N HIS A 335 -1.73 1.96 -23.92
CA HIS A 335 -2.48 3.17 -24.27
C HIS A 335 -1.67 4.14 -25.14
N ALA A 336 -0.37 4.32 -24.86
CA ALA A 336 0.50 5.15 -25.67
C ALA A 336 0.60 4.63 -27.12
N LYS A 337 0.77 3.30 -27.30
CA LYS A 337 0.79 2.68 -28.62
C LYS A 337 -0.54 2.88 -29.36
N LEU A 338 -1.68 2.70 -28.69
CA LEU A 338 -3.01 2.96 -29.25
C LEU A 338 -3.17 4.40 -29.74
N CYS A 339 -2.77 5.39 -28.92
CA CYS A 339 -2.83 6.80 -29.29
C CYS A 339 -1.98 7.09 -30.54
N LEU A 340 -0.79 6.50 -30.64
CA LEU A 340 0.13 6.75 -31.75
C LEU A 340 -0.26 6.06 -33.06
N LEU A 341 -0.89 4.87 -33.01
CA LEU A 341 -1.33 4.13 -34.19
C LEU A 341 -2.36 4.92 -35.01
N ASP A 342 -3.31 5.52 -34.32
CA ASP A 342 -4.42 6.26 -34.93
C ASP A 342 -4.24 7.79 -34.89
N HIS A 343 -3.20 8.27 -34.19
CA HIS A 343 -3.01 9.68 -33.84
C HIS A 343 -4.27 10.32 -33.22
N LYS A 344 -4.91 9.58 -32.31
CA LYS A 344 -6.12 10.00 -31.57
C LYS A 344 -5.82 10.10 -30.08
N GLU A 345 -6.66 10.86 -29.38
CA GLU A 345 -6.60 10.93 -27.92
C GLU A 345 -6.94 9.57 -27.30
N ASN A 346 -6.48 9.36 -26.07
CA ASN A 346 -6.72 8.14 -25.32
C ASN A 346 -8.22 7.86 -25.17
N PHE A 347 -8.70 6.74 -25.73
CA PHE A 347 -10.13 6.42 -25.70
C PHE A 347 -10.68 6.30 -24.26
N ALA A 348 -9.87 5.90 -23.26
CA ALA A 348 -10.34 5.82 -21.88
C ALA A 348 -10.52 7.22 -21.25
N TYR A 349 -9.78 8.22 -21.73
CA TYR A 349 -9.98 9.61 -21.38
C TYR A 349 -11.24 10.18 -22.05
N GLU A 350 -11.41 9.93 -23.35
CA GLU A 350 -12.56 10.39 -24.13
C GLU A 350 -13.87 9.77 -23.61
N HIS A 351 -13.85 8.48 -23.25
CA HIS A 351 -14.99 7.73 -22.71
C HIS A 351 -15.02 7.68 -21.18
N TRP A 352 -14.32 8.57 -20.48
CA TRP A 352 -14.26 8.55 -19.02
C TRP A 352 -15.67 8.57 -18.41
N ASP A 353 -16.57 9.41 -18.93
CA ASP A 353 -17.93 9.53 -18.41
C ASP A 353 -18.76 8.24 -18.53
N ASP A 354 -18.52 7.44 -19.58
CA ASP A 354 -19.16 6.13 -19.77
C ASP A 354 -18.60 5.10 -18.77
N ILE A 355 -17.28 5.15 -18.51
CA ILE A 355 -16.63 4.32 -17.48
C ILE A 355 -17.24 4.61 -16.11
N LEU A 356 -17.45 5.90 -15.78
CA LEU A 356 -18.07 6.32 -14.53
C LEU A 356 -19.49 5.75 -14.38
N ASP A 357 -20.28 5.74 -15.45
CA ASP A 357 -21.65 5.19 -15.42
C ASP A 357 -21.66 3.67 -15.17
N ILE A 358 -20.64 2.95 -15.63
CA ILE A 358 -20.45 1.54 -15.26
C ILE A 358 -20.11 1.44 -13.77
N CYS A 359 -19.12 2.18 -13.29
CA CYS A 359 -18.66 2.14 -11.90
C CYS A 359 -19.80 2.40 -10.90
N ARG A 360 -20.66 3.40 -11.18
CA ARG A 360 -21.81 3.77 -10.32
C ARG A 360 -22.81 2.64 -10.07
N ARG A 361 -22.95 1.70 -11.02
CA ARG A 361 -23.92 0.60 -10.94
C ARG A 361 -23.46 -0.55 -10.05
N TYR A 362 -22.15 -0.67 -9.83
CA TYR A 362 -21.53 -1.79 -9.13
C TYR A 362 -20.74 -1.38 -7.89
N ASP A 363 -20.42 -0.09 -7.73
CA ASP A 363 -19.46 0.43 -6.75
C ASP A 363 -18.03 -0.06 -6.98
N VAL A 364 -17.59 0.00 -8.23
CA VAL A 364 -16.16 -0.18 -8.56
C VAL A 364 -15.44 1.15 -8.34
N ALA A 365 -14.42 1.16 -7.50
CA ALA A 365 -13.57 2.32 -7.32
C ALA A 365 -12.57 2.47 -8.49
N LEU A 366 -12.17 3.70 -8.78
CA LEU A 366 -11.17 3.98 -9.81
C LEU A 366 -9.81 4.23 -9.17
N SER A 367 -8.85 3.38 -9.51
CA SER A 367 -7.42 3.62 -9.32
C SER A 367 -6.91 4.31 -10.59
N ILE A 368 -6.79 5.63 -10.60
CA ILE A 368 -6.37 6.32 -11.82
C ILE A 368 -4.88 6.06 -12.02
N GLY A 369 -4.54 5.26 -13.03
CA GLY A 369 -3.20 4.70 -13.23
C GLY A 369 -2.14 5.75 -13.55
N ASP A 370 -0.89 5.44 -13.22
CA ASP A 370 0.30 6.27 -13.46
C ASP A 370 1.10 5.75 -14.67
N GLY A 371 0.48 5.81 -15.84
CA GLY A 371 1.04 5.26 -17.08
C GLY A 371 2.38 5.86 -17.48
N LEU A 372 2.68 7.07 -17.05
CA LEU A 372 3.91 7.81 -17.27
C LEU A 372 4.76 7.91 -16.00
N ARG A 373 4.64 6.97 -15.05
CA ARG A 373 5.56 6.92 -13.90
C ARG A 373 7.03 6.75 -14.31
N PRO A 374 7.99 7.21 -13.49
CA PRO A 374 9.42 7.01 -13.74
C PRO A 374 9.84 5.57 -13.45
N GLY A 375 10.61 4.98 -14.37
CA GLY A 375 11.20 3.64 -14.26
C GLY A 375 12.67 3.60 -13.86
N CYS A 376 13.25 4.77 -13.60
CA CYS A 376 14.59 4.92 -13.03
C CYS A 376 14.71 6.27 -12.33
N GLN A 377 15.76 6.45 -11.52
CA GLN A 377 16.00 7.68 -10.78
C GLN A 377 16.17 8.91 -11.70
N TYR A 378 16.68 8.71 -12.92
CA TYR A 378 16.90 9.78 -13.90
C TYR A 378 15.59 10.43 -14.34
N ASP A 379 14.56 9.60 -14.54
CA ASP A 379 13.25 10.02 -15.07
C ASP A 379 12.33 10.61 -13.99
N ALA A 380 12.74 10.53 -12.71
CA ALA A 380 11.91 10.94 -11.58
C ALA A 380 11.59 12.44 -11.57
N ASN A 381 10.32 12.78 -11.36
CA ASN A 381 9.76 14.13 -11.28
C ASN A 381 9.87 14.90 -12.61
N ASP A 382 9.91 14.20 -13.75
CA ASP A 382 9.96 14.84 -15.05
C ASP A 382 8.61 15.44 -15.49
N ALA A 383 8.62 16.08 -16.67
CA ALA A 383 7.44 16.73 -17.21
C ALA A 383 6.32 15.73 -17.57
N ALA A 384 6.67 14.53 -18.07
CA ALA A 384 5.68 13.53 -18.45
C ALA A 384 4.90 13.02 -17.24
N GLN A 385 5.61 12.69 -16.15
CA GLN A 385 5.03 12.22 -14.90
C GLN A 385 4.05 13.26 -14.33
N PHE A 386 4.48 14.51 -14.21
CA PHE A 386 3.63 15.54 -13.61
C PHE A 386 2.52 16.04 -14.53
N ALA A 387 2.68 15.94 -15.85
CA ALA A 387 1.58 16.21 -16.77
C ALA A 387 0.45 15.19 -16.58
N GLU A 388 0.78 13.90 -16.45
CA GLU A 388 -0.20 12.87 -16.13
C GLU A 388 -0.83 13.10 -14.75
N LEU A 389 -0.05 13.40 -13.71
CA LEU A 389 -0.57 13.67 -12.36
C LEU A 389 -1.58 14.82 -12.32
N LEU A 390 -1.34 15.86 -13.10
CA LEU A 390 -2.27 16.97 -13.23
C LEU A 390 -3.60 16.53 -13.87
N THR A 391 -3.53 15.66 -14.90
CA THR A 391 -4.71 15.06 -15.53
C THR A 391 -5.42 14.07 -14.60
N GLN A 392 -4.70 13.28 -13.81
CA GLN A 392 -5.30 12.41 -12.80
C GLN A 392 -6.22 13.22 -11.87
N GLY A 393 -5.79 14.40 -11.43
CA GLY A 393 -6.62 15.30 -10.61
C GLY A 393 -7.88 15.82 -11.31
N GLU A 394 -7.82 16.10 -12.61
CA GLU A 394 -9.01 16.43 -13.42
C GLU A 394 -9.99 15.27 -13.45
N LEU A 395 -9.51 14.07 -13.76
CA LEU A 395 -10.30 12.85 -13.84
C LEU A 395 -10.91 12.47 -12.49
N THR A 396 -10.19 12.71 -11.39
CA THR A 396 -10.70 12.58 -10.01
C THR A 396 -11.93 13.46 -9.79
N ARG A 397 -11.87 14.75 -10.14
CA ARG A 397 -13.00 15.67 -9.95
C ARG A 397 -14.21 15.26 -10.79
N ARG A 398 -14.00 14.87 -12.06
CA ARG A 398 -15.06 14.34 -12.94
C ARG A 398 -15.71 13.08 -12.39
N ALA A 399 -14.92 12.16 -11.83
CA ALA A 399 -15.43 10.96 -11.17
C ALA A 399 -16.27 11.29 -9.92
N TRP A 400 -15.80 12.25 -9.12
CA TRP A 400 -16.54 12.72 -7.95
C TRP A 400 -17.84 13.44 -8.29
N GLU A 401 -17.95 14.15 -9.42
CA GLU A 401 -19.24 14.69 -9.89
C GLU A 401 -20.29 13.59 -10.12
N LYS A 402 -19.83 12.36 -10.38
CA LYS A 402 -20.65 11.17 -10.54
C LYS A 402 -20.65 10.24 -9.31
N ASP A 403 -20.21 10.72 -8.15
CA ASP A 403 -20.10 9.95 -6.90
C ASP A 403 -19.30 8.63 -7.03
N VAL A 404 -18.35 8.55 -7.96
CA VAL A 404 -17.47 7.38 -8.10
C VAL A 404 -16.27 7.55 -7.17
N GLN A 405 -15.95 6.49 -6.41
CA GLN A 405 -14.82 6.47 -5.50
C GLN A 405 -13.49 6.49 -6.26
N VAL A 406 -12.50 7.26 -5.81
CA VAL A 406 -11.22 7.43 -6.51
C VAL A 406 -10.04 7.32 -5.57
N MET A 407 -8.99 6.64 -6.03
CA MET A 407 -7.61 6.81 -5.58
C MET A 407 -6.71 7.08 -6.80
N ASN A 408 -5.57 7.74 -6.59
CA ASN A 408 -4.61 8.02 -7.67
C ASN A 408 -3.37 7.15 -7.50
N GLU A 409 -2.89 6.55 -8.59
CA GLU A 409 -1.62 5.85 -8.59
C GLU A 409 -0.45 6.84 -8.73
N GLY A 410 0.69 6.48 -8.16
CA GLY A 410 1.89 7.29 -8.10
C GLY A 410 3.19 6.48 -8.18
N PRO A 411 4.33 7.20 -8.25
CA PRO A 411 5.53 6.77 -8.95
C PRO A 411 6.19 5.49 -8.47
N GLY A 412 7.02 4.95 -9.38
CA GLY A 412 7.89 3.80 -9.18
C GLY A 412 9.27 4.17 -8.63
N HIS A 413 10.14 4.79 -9.43
CA HIS A 413 11.54 5.05 -9.06
C HIS A 413 11.76 6.53 -8.73
N VAL A 414 12.04 6.85 -7.46
CA VAL A 414 12.18 8.25 -7.00
C VAL A 414 13.24 8.34 -5.90
N PRO A 415 14.28 9.18 -6.06
CA PRO A 415 15.30 9.31 -5.02
C PRO A 415 14.73 10.09 -3.84
N LEU A 416 15.16 9.77 -2.61
CA LEU A 416 14.56 10.30 -1.37
C LEU A 416 14.27 11.81 -1.37
N HIS A 417 15.20 12.63 -1.86
CA HIS A 417 15.05 14.09 -1.88
C HIS A 417 13.90 14.60 -2.79
N LYS A 418 13.41 13.78 -3.73
CA LYS A 418 12.31 14.09 -4.64
C LYS A 418 10.95 13.57 -4.16
N ILE A 419 10.91 12.70 -3.15
CA ILE A 419 9.66 12.14 -2.62
C ILE A 419 8.71 13.23 -2.08
N PRO A 420 9.16 14.23 -1.30
CA PRO A 420 8.25 15.26 -0.76
C PRO A 420 7.50 16.05 -1.83
N GLU A 421 8.13 16.30 -2.97
CA GLU A 421 7.48 17.01 -4.08
C GLU A 421 6.32 16.21 -4.68
N ASN A 422 6.47 14.88 -4.79
CA ASN A 422 5.41 14.00 -5.29
C ASN A 422 4.16 14.07 -4.42
N MET A 423 4.33 13.91 -3.10
CA MET A 423 3.20 13.97 -2.16
C MET A 423 2.54 15.35 -2.18
N ARG A 424 3.33 16.43 -2.15
CA ARG A 424 2.79 17.80 -2.17
C ARG A 424 1.94 18.06 -3.42
N LYS A 425 2.45 17.72 -4.60
CA LYS A 425 1.74 17.91 -5.87
C LYS A 425 0.48 17.05 -5.94
N GLN A 426 0.52 15.81 -5.46
CA GLN A 426 -0.66 14.96 -5.47
C GLN A 426 -1.76 15.51 -4.56
N LEU A 427 -1.44 15.91 -3.33
CA LEU A 427 -2.41 16.52 -2.41
C LEU A 427 -3.06 17.77 -3.02
N GLU A 428 -2.26 18.62 -3.64
CA GLU A 428 -2.70 19.87 -4.26
C GLU A 428 -3.56 19.64 -5.51
N TRP A 429 -3.07 18.84 -6.47
CA TRP A 429 -3.68 18.71 -7.80
C TRP A 429 -4.83 17.69 -7.83
N CYS A 430 -4.78 16.69 -6.94
CA CYS A 430 -5.78 15.62 -6.85
C CYS A 430 -6.72 15.79 -5.64
N ASN A 431 -6.78 16.98 -5.05
CA ASN A 431 -7.74 17.34 -4.01
C ASN A 431 -7.73 16.40 -2.78
N GLU A 432 -6.55 15.99 -2.34
CA GLU A 432 -6.36 15.06 -1.21
C GLU A 432 -6.97 13.66 -1.40
N ALA A 433 -7.30 13.24 -2.62
CA ALA A 433 -7.72 11.86 -2.89
C ALA A 433 -6.66 10.86 -2.37
N PRO A 434 -7.05 9.64 -1.93
CA PRO A 434 -6.10 8.62 -1.51
C PRO A 434 -5.00 8.38 -2.55
N PHE A 435 -3.75 8.39 -2.11
CA PHE A 435 -2.61 8.12 -2.98
C PHE A 435 -2.17 6.67 -2.84
N TYR A 436 -1.85 6.03 -3.97
CA TYR A 436 -1.46 4.63 -4.09
C TYR A 436 -0.13 4.52 -4.84
N THR A 437 0.97 4.12 -4.18
CA THR A 437 2.32 4.20 -4.80
C THR A 437 2.99 2.84 -4.95
N LEU A 438 3.74 2.65 -6.05
CA LEU A 438 4.59 1.49 -6.26
C LEU A 438 5.99 1.70 -5.66
N GLY A 439 6.13 1.46 -4.36
CA GLY A 439 7.31 1.86 -3.59
C GLY A 439 7.16 3.30 -3.08
N PRO A 440 8.02 4.26 -3.48
CA PRO A 440 8.96 4.20 -4.60
C PRO A 440 10.32 3.58 -4.28
N LEU A 441 10.99 3.00 -5.29
CA LEU A 441 12.38 2.57 -5.24
C LEU A 441 13.32 3.77 -5.18
N VAL A 442 14.14 3.85 -4.12
CA VAL A 442 15.03 5.00 -3.88
C VAL A 442 16.38 4.91 -4.59
N THR A 443 16.68 3.75 -5.19
CA THR A 443 17.89 3.50 -5.98
C THR A 443 17.67 2.31 -6.92
N ASP A 444 18.35 2.31 -8.07
CA ASP A 444 18.19 1.29 -9.13
C ASP A 444 19.30 0.23 -9.12
N ILE A 445 20.24 0.31 -8.17
CA ILE A 445 21.50 -0.45 -8.22
C ILE A 445 21.44 -1.83 -7.55
N ALA A 446 20.28 -2.25 -7.03
CA ALA A 446 20.17 -3.45 -6.20
C ALA A 446 19.03 -4.41 -6.63
N PRO A 447 18.97 -4.82 -7.91
CA PRO A 447 18.01 -5.84 -8.35
C PRO A 447 18.21 -7.13 -7.54
N GLY A 448 17.11 -7.77 -7.14
CA GLY A 448 17.11 -8.85 -6.14
C GLY A 448 16.79 -8.37 -4.71
N TYR A 449 16.93 -7.07 -4.47
CA TYR A 449 16.67 -6.43 -3.18
C TYR A 449 15.72 -5.23 -3.31
N ASP A 450 14.92 -5.19 -4.38
CA ASP A 450 14.06 -4.04 -4.65
C ASP A 450 12.91 -3.90 -3.65
N HIS A 451 12.51 -4.98 -2.97
CA HIS A 451 11.65 -4.90 -1.79
C HIS A 451 12.26 -4.04 -0.66
N ILE A 452 13.58 -3.94 -0.54
CA ILE A 452 14.28 -3.09 0.43
C ILE A 452 14.42 -1.67 -0.12
N THR A 453 14.87 -1.51 -1.36
CA THR A 453 15.05 -0.18 -1.98
C THR A 453 13.73 0.58 -2.02
N SER A 454 12.62 -0.12 -2.28
CA SER A 454 11.27 0.41 -2.27
C SER A 454 10.71 0.62 -0.86
N ALA A 455 10.95 -0.27 0.11
CA ALA A 455 10.45 -0.10 1.47
C ALA A 455 10.92 1.21 2.11
N ILE A 456 12.14 1.66 1.80
CA ILE A 456 12.67 2.97 2.23
C ILE A 456 11.79 4.11 1.70
N GLY A 457 11.50 4.11 0.39
CA GLY A 457 10.67 5.15 -0.22
C GLY A 457 9.20 5.04 0.19
N ALA A 458 8.67 3.82 0.31
CA ALA A 458 7.30 3.52 0.73
C ALA A 458 7.02 4.01 2.15
N ALA A 459 7.92 3.75 3.11
CA ALA A 459 7.81 4.28 4.46
C ALA A 459 7.89 5.82 4.46
N THR A 460 8.79 6.38 3.66
CA THR A 460 8.96 7.84 3.54
C THR A 460 7.71 8.51 2.99
N ILE A 461 7.16 8.03 1.87
CA ILE A 461 5.98 8.64 1.24
C ILE A 461 4.70 8.33 2.01
N GLY A 462 4.60 7.15 2.64
CA GLY A 462 3.54 6.80 3.58
C GLY A 462 3.48 7.78 4.76
N ALA A 463 4.64 8.10 5.36
CA ALA A 463 4.73 9.06 6.45
C ALA A 463 4.25 10.47 6.04
N LEU A 464 4.42 10.83 4.76
CA LEU A 464 3.94 12.11 4.23
C LEU A 464 2.43 12.10 3.93
N GLY A 465 1.84 10.93 3.65
CA GLY A 465 0.40 10.78 3.54
C GLY A 465 -0.15 9.78 2.52
N THR A 466 0.70 8.99 1.86
CA THR A 466 0.21 7.92 0.98
C THR A 466 -0.66 6.93 1.76
N ALA A 467 -1.78 6.52 1.17
CA ALA A 467 -2.81 5.73 1.82
C ALA A 467 -2.67 4.22 1.58
N LEU A 468 -2.22 3.84 0.38
CA LEU A 468 -2.01 2.46 -0.05
C LEU A 468 -0.60 2.31 -0.65
N LEU A 469 0.14 1.29 -0.24
CA LEU A 469 1.48 1.01 -0.74
C LEU A 469 1.45 -0.29 -1.55
N CYS A 470 1.68 -0.21 -2.86
CA CYS A 470 1.86 -1.41 -3.68
C CYS A 470 3.21 -2.01 -3.35
N TYR A 471 3.19 -3.28 -2.95
CA TYR A 471 4.43 -3.96 -2.62
C TYR A 471 5.36 -4.09 -3.84
N VAL A 472 6.62 -4.36 -3.55
CA VAL A 472 7.64 -4.72 -4.52
C VAL A 472 8.32 -5.95 -3.95
N THR A 473 8.48 -6.98 -4.77
CA THR A 473 9.06 -8.26 -4.34
C THR A 473 10.57 -8.27 -4.55
N PRO A 474 11.32 -9.21 -3.95
CA PRO A 474 12.72 -9.43 -4.30
C PRO A 474 12.96 -9.67 -5.79
N LYS A 475 11.98 -10.27 -6.50
CA LYS A 475 12.07 -10.58 -7.93
C LYS A 475 11.64 -9.46 -8.87
N GLU A 476 11.31 -8.27 -8.35
CA GLU A 476 11.08 -7.12 -9.23
C GLU A 476 12.28 -6.92 -10.17
N HIS A 477 12.01 -6.59 -11.43
CA HIS A 477 12.98 -6.52 -12.52
C HIS A 477 13.70 -7.83 -12.90
N LEU A 478 13.37 -8.97 -12.27
CA LEU A 478 14.07 -10.25 -12.48
C LEU A 478 13.15 -11.39 -12.92
N GLY A 479 11.91 -11.44 -12.42
CA GLY A 479 10.99 -12.52 -12.77
C GLY A 479 9.69 -12.49 -11.98
N LEU A 480 8.88 -13.55 -12.14
CA LEU A 480 7.62 -13.68 -11.40
C LEU A 480 7.89 -14.17 -9.96
N PRO A 481 7.27 -13.52 -8.96
CA PRO A 481 7.45 -13.89 -7.56
C PRO A 481 6.85 -15.27 -7.29
N ASP A 482 7.60 -16.08 -6.55
CA ASP A 482 7.05 -17.29 -5.94
C ASP A 482 6.43 -16.97 -4.57
N ARG A 483 5.94 -18.00 -3.89
CA ARG A 483 5.28 -17.87 -2.59
C ARG A 483 6.16 -17.19 -1.53
N ASP A 484 7.46 -17.48 -1.50
CA ASP A 484 8.34 -16.94 -0.46
C ASP A 484 8.69 -15.47 -0.78
N ASP A 485 8.82 -15.13 -2.06
CA ASP A 485 8.95 -13.73 -2.50
C ASP A 485 7.72 -12.89 -2.14
N VAL A 486 6.51 -13.45 -2.28
CA VAL A 486 5.26 -12.81 -1.88
C VAL A 486 5.28 -12.50 -0.38
N LYS A 487 5.67 -13.47 0.47
CA LYS A 487 5.81 -13.24 1.91
C LYS A 487 6.82 -12.14 2.20
N GLN A 488 8.01 -12.17 1.58
CA GLN A 488 9.04 -11.15 1.81
C GLN A 488 8.56 -9.75 1.41
N GLY A 489 7.89 -9.61 0.27
CA GLY A 489 7.28 -8.36 -0.16
C GLY A 489 6.22 -7.86 0.82
N VAL A 490 5.31 -8.73 1.25
CA VAL A 490 4.23 -8.38 2.19
C VAL A 490 4.81 -7.94 3.54
N ILE A 491 5.76 -8.69 4.11
CA ILE A 491 6.38 -8.34 5.40
C ILE A 491 7.15 -7.02 5.31
N ALA A 492 7.94 -6.80 4.24
CA ALA A 492 8.66 -5.55 4.02
C ALA A 492 7.70 -4.35 3.97
N TYR A 493 6.54 -4.51 3.33
CA TYR A 493 5.57 -3.44 3.19
C TYR A 493 4.68 -3.26 4.42
N LYS A 494 4.35 -4.31 5.19
CA LYS A 494 3.70 -4.12 6.51
C LYS A 494 4.61 -3.36 7.45
N LEU A 495 5.92 -3.62 7.41
CA LEU A 495 6.89 -2.85 8.17
C LEU A 495 6.94 -1.39 7.70
N ALA A 496 7.00 -1.13 6.39
CA ALA A 496 7.00 0.22 5.85
C ALA A 496 5.72 1.01 6.18
N ALA A 497 4.56 0.38 6.05
CA ALA A 497 3.26 0.95 6.41
C ALA A 497 3.17 1.27 7.91
N HIS A 498 3.60 0.34 8.77
CA HIS A 498 3.62 0.56 10.21
C HIS A 498 4.61 1.66 10.62
N ALA A 499 5.79 1.73 9.99
CA ALA A 499 6.75 2.80 10.20
C ALA A 499 6.18 4.17 9.78
N ALA A 500 5.44 4.23 8.68
CA ALA A 500 4.70 5.42 8.27
C ALA A 500 3.63 5.80 9.31
N ASP A 501 2.90 4.83 9.86
CA ASP A 501 1.88 5.09 10.88
C ASP A 501 2.48 5.59 12.21
N LEU A 502 3.66 5.09 12.61
CA LEU A 502 4.43 5.64 13.73
C LEU A 502 4.84 7.09 13.46
N ALA A 503 5.37 7.38 12.28
CA ALA A 503 5.78 8.74 11.90
C ALA A 503 4.59 9.72 11.81
N LYS A 504 3.40 9.23 11.43
CA LYS A 504 2.13 9.98 11.45
C LYS A 504 1.60 10.19 12.87
N GLY A 505 2.13 9.49 13.88
CA GLY A 505 1.59 9.49 15.24
C GLY A 505 0.22 8.81 15.35
N HIS A 506 -0.03 7.78 14.53
CA HIS A 506 -1.32 7.09 14.53
C HIS A 506 -1.58 6.43 15.91
N PRO A 507 -2.74 6.65 16.57
CA PRO A 507 -2.98 6.24 17.96
C PRO A 507 -2.81 4.72 18.24
N ALA A 508 -2.99 3.88 17.23
CA ALA A 508 -2.87 2.44 17.36
C ALA A 508 -1.46 1.89 17.08
N ALA A 509 -0.54 2.68 16.49
CA ALA A 509 0.74 2.16 16.02
C ALA A 509 1.72 1.87 17.16
N GLN A 510 2.00 2.88 18.00
CA GLN A 510 3.06 2.81 19.02
C GLN A 510 2.87 1.71 20.06
N ARG A 511 1.60 1.38 20.38
CA ARG A 511 1.29 0.34 21.38
C ARG A 511 1.93 -1.02 21.07
N ARG A 512 2.05 -1.37 19.78
CA ARG A 512 2.65 -2.66 19.38
C ARG A 512 4.17 -2.65 19.57
N ASP A 513 4.84 -1.56 19.19
CA ASP A 513 6.28 -1.38 19.42
C ASP A 513 6.62 -1.40 20.89
N ASP A 514 5.83 -0.70 21.71
CA ASP A 514 6.04 -0.61 23.15
C ASP A 514 5.88 -1.99 23.80
N GLU A 515 4.81 -2.74 23.50
CA GLU A 515 4.60 -4.08 24.07
C GLU A 515 5.67 -5.08 23.62
N LEU A 516 6.08 -5.06 22.33
CA LEU A 516 7.17 -5.92 21.84
C LEU A 516 8.51 -5.54 22.48
N SER A 517 8.79 -4.24 22.63
CA SER A 517 10.01 -3.75 23.26
C SER A 517 10.05 -4.07 24.75
N TRP A 518 8.89 -4.02 25.41
CA TRP A 518 8.75 -4.42 26.79
C TRP A 518 8.99 -5.93 26.97
N ALA A 519 8.37 -6.77 26.13
CA ALA A 519 8.63 -8.20 26.10
C ALA A 519 10.12 -8.52 25.88
N ARG A 520 10.79 -7.77 25.00
CA ARG A 520 12.24 -7.87 24.78
C ARG A 520 13.04 -7.51 26.03
N PHE A 521 12.70 -6.40 26.69
CA PHE A 521 13.41 -5.93 27.88
C PHE A 521 13.21 -6.86 29.09
N GLU A 522 12.05 -7.50 29.21
CA GLU A 522 11.73 -8.51 30.23
C GLU A 522 12.18 -9.93 29.86
N PHE A 523 12.85 -10.11 28.71
CA PHE A 523 13.28 -11.43 28.21
C PHE A 523 12.14 -12.45 28.05
N ARG A 524 10.92 -11.97 27.79
CA ARG A 524 9.77 -12.80 27.39
C ARG A 524 9.89 -13.17 25.92
N TRP A 525 10.88 -14.01 25.58
CA TRP A 525 11.23 -14.36 24.20
C TRP A 525 10.04 -14.84 23.37
N ALA A 526 9.22 -15.73 23.95
CA ALA A 526 8.03 -16.23 23.28
C ALA A 526 7.07 -15.10 22.88
N ASP A 527 6.78 -14.17 23.80
CA ASP A 527 5.91 -13.02 23.56
C ASP A 527 6.52 -12.08 22.52
N GLN A 528 7.83 -11.82 22.58
CA GLN A 528 8.54 -11.02 21.60
C GLN A 528 8.39 -11.62 20.18
N PHE A 529 8.52 -12.95 20.03
CA PHE A 529 8.28 -13.60 18.75
C PHE A 529 6.83 -13.43 18.30
N ASN A 530 5.88 -13.73 19.19
CA ASN A 530 4.45 -13.77 18.88
C ASN A 530 3.88 -12.37 18.54
N LEU A 531 4.46 -11.29 19.08
CA LEU A 531 4.08 -9.91 18.76
C LEU A 531 4.64 -9.40 17.43
N SER A 532 5.68 -10.06 16.89
CA SER A 532 6.33 -9.65 15.65
C SER A 532 5.42 -9.83 14.42
N LEU A 533 5.83 -9.27 13.28
CA LEU A 533 5.11 -9.44 12.00
C LEU A 533 5.22 -10.88 11.48
N ASP A 534 6.32 -11.58 11.78
CA ASP A 534 6.62 -12.94 11.33
C ASP A 534 7.19 -13.78 12.48
N PRO A 535 6.32 -14.31 13.37
CA PRO A 535 6.76 -14.99 14.59
C PRO A 535 7.65 -16.21 14.35
N VAL A 536 7.38 -16.97 13.29
CA VAL A 536 8.14 -18.19 12.98
C VAL A 536 9.57 -17.88 12.55
N THR A 537 9.77 -16.80 11.78
CA THR A 537 11.12 -16.36 11.40
C THR A 537 11.87 -15.77 12.58
N ALA A 538 11.21 -14.96 13.42
CA ALA A 538 11.85 -14.40 14.62
C ALA A 538 12.35 -15.51 15.56
N ARG A 539 11.52 -16.55 15.77
CA ARG A 539 11.89 -17.72 16.57
C ARG A 539 13.01 -18.53 15.93
N SER A 540 12.93 -18.81 14.63
CA SER A 540 13.94 -19.64 13.95
C SER A 540 15.34 -19.00 13.98
N PHE A 541 15.43 -17.67 13.87
CA PHE A 541 16.70 -16.95 13.93
C PHE A 541 17.34 -16.98 15.33
N HIS A 542 16.53 -16.88 16.38
CA HIS A 542 17.01 -17.09 17.75
C HIS A 542 17.51 -18.54 17.93
N ASP A 543 16.70 -19.51 17.49
CA ASP A 543 16.92 -20.93 17.74
C ASP A 543 18.05 -21.53 16.91
N ALA A 544 18.47 -20.86 15.84
CA ALA A 544 19.66 -21.21 15.07
C ALA A 544 20.94 -21.28 15.95
N THR A 545 20.96 -20.58 17.09
CA THR A 545 22.10 -20.60 18.03
C THR A 545 21.72 -21.04 19.45
N LEU A 546 20.48 -20.78 19.88
CA LEU A 546 19.98 -21.13 21.21
C LEU A 546 18.65 -21.92 21.13
N PRO A 547 18.67 -23.16 20.60
CA PRO A 547 17.44 -23.92 20.33
C PRO A 547 16.75 -24.46 21.60
N GLN A 548 17.49 -24.61 22.70
CA GLN A 548 16.99 -25.25 23.91
C GLN A 548 15.85 -24.44 24.55
N GLU A 549 14.78 -25.10 25.01
CA GLU A 549 13.63 -24.44 25.64
C GLU A 549 14.00 -23.50 26.81
N PRO A 550 14.94 -23.85 27.72
CA PRO A 550 15.38 -22.91 28.76
C PRO A 550 15.98 -21.60 28.24
N ALA A 551 16.42 -21.53 26.98
CA ALA A 551 16.90 -20.28 26.38
C ALA A 551 15.77 -19.27 26.16
N LYS A 552 14.51 -19.70 26.10
CA LYS A 552 13.34 -18.81 25.94
C LYS A 552 12.98 -18.03 27.20
N THR A 553 13.67 -18.31 28.30
CA THR A 553 13.59 -17.57 29.56
C THR A 553 14.96 -17.00 29.96
N ALA A 554 15.96 -17.07 29.07
CA ALA A 554 17.30 -16.59 29.37
C ALA A 554 17.36 -15.06 29.28
N HIS A 555 18.07 -14.43 30.22
CA HIS A 555 18.28 -12.98 30.25
C HIS A 555 19.41 -12.52 29.30
N PHE A 556 19.53 -13.18 28.15
CA PHE A 556 20.51 -12.87 27.11
C PHE A 556 20.16 -13.61 25.81
N CYS A 557 20.77 -13.18 24.71
CA CYS A 557 20.86 -13.96 23.48
C CYS A 557 22.32 -14.29 23.14
N SER A 558 22.54 -15.03 22.06
CA SER A 558 23.87 -15.44 21.61
C SER A 558 24.77 -14.26 21.22
N MET A 559 24.22 -13.09 20.87
CA MET A 559 25.01 -11.91 20.48
C MET A 559 25.90 -11.38 21.61
N CYS A 560 25.39 -11.33 22.85
CA CYS A 560 26.13 -10.78 23.99
C CYS A 560 26.49 -11.85 25.04
N GLY A 561 25.79 -12.98 25.03
CA GLY A 561 25.91 -13.98 26.08
C GLY A 561 25.47 -13.46 27.46
N PRO A 562 25.59 -14.28 28.50
CA PRO A 562 25.02 -14.00 29.82
C PRO A 562 25.66 -12.81 30.54
N LYS A 563 26.94 -12.50 30.28
CA LYS A 563 27.69 -11.49 31.05
C LYS A 563 27.61 -10.08 30.48
N PHE A 564 27.38 -9.94 29.18
CA PHE A 564 27.45 -8.65 28.49
C PHE A 564 26.11 -8.19 27.92
N CYS A 565 25.00 -8.86 28.29
CA CYS A 565 23.68 -8.41 27.88
C CYS A 565 23.35 -7.06 28.55
N SER A 566 23.27 -6.01 27.75
CA SER A 566 23.01 -4.65 28.22
C SER A 566 21.66 -4.50 28.93
N MET A 567 20.63 -5.23 28.49
CA MET A 567 19.32 -5.21 29.13
C MET A 567 19.33 -5.88 30.52
N ASN A 568 20.07 -6.99 30.68
CA ASN A 568 20.21 -7.65 31.98
C ASN A 568 20.99 -6.76 32.96
N ILE A 569 22.12 -6.19 32.52
CA ILE A 569 22.87 -5.21 33.31
C ILE A 569 21.99 -4.02 33.71
N SER A 570 21.13 -3.54 32.81
CA SER A 570 20.19 -2.45 33.11
C SER A 570 19.15 -2.85 34.16
N GLN A 571 18.65 -4.09 34.15
CA GLN A 571 17.75 -4.59 35.20
C GLN A 571 18.46 -4.66 36.56
N GLU A 572 19.69 -5.17 36.60
CA GLU A 572 20.52 -5.21 37.82
C GLU A 572 20.75 -3.80 38.38
N LEU A 573 21.09 -2.83 37.53
CA LEU A 573 21.27 -1.43 37.93
C LEU A 573 19.98 -0.82 38.49
N ARG A 574 18.80 -1.11 37.91
CA ARG A 574 17.51 -0.65 38.44
C ARG A 574 17.23 -1.23 39.82
N GLN A 575 17.54 -2.51 40.05
CA GLN A 575 17.39 -3.15 41.35
C GLN A 575 18.31 -2.53 42.40
N LEU A 576 19.58 -2.29 42.05
CA LEU A 576 20.54 -1.62 42.94
C LEU A 576 20.10 -0.19 43.30
N ALA A 577 19.60 0.57 42.33
CA ALA A 577 19.10 1.93 42.57
C ALA A 577 17.88 1.92 43.51
N GLN A 578 16.91 1.02 43.29
CA GLN A 578 15.74 0.87 44.15
C GLN A 578 16.11 0.49 45.59
N GLN A 579 17.08 -0.41 45.76
CA GLN A 579 17.62 -0.77 47.07
C GLN A 579 18.30 0.42 47.75
N GLY A 580 19.04 1.23 47.00
CA GLY A 580 19.67 2.47 47.49
C GLY A 580 18.64 3.52 47.93
N GLU A 581 17.59 3.75 47.14
CA GLU A 581 16.50 4.67 47.47
C GLU A 581 15.73 4.21 48.72
N GLN A 582 15.43 2.91 48.83
CA GLN A 582 14.78 2.34 50.02
C GLN A 582 15.66 2.46 51.27
N ALA A 583 16.96 2.22 51.15
CA ALA A 583 17.91 2.40 52.25
C ALA A 583 18.01 3.88 52.70
N GLN A 584 18.01 4.82 51.77
CA GLN A 584 18.00 6.25 52.08
C GLN A 584 16.68 6.70 52.73
N GLN A 585 15.54 6.22 52.25
CA GLN A 585 14.22 6.51 52.84
C GLN A 585 14.09 5.91 54.26
N ALA A 586 14.60 4.71 54.49
CA ALA A 586 14.63 4.10 55.81
C ALA A 586 15.52 4.90 56.79
N GLN A 587 16.69 5.36 56.35
CA GLN A 587 17.58 6.21 57.16
C GLN A 587 16.96 7.58 57.47
N GLN A 588 16.21 8.19 56.54
CA GLN A 588 15.49 9.44 56.78
C GLN A 588 14.26 9.27 57.69
N GLY A 589 13.57 8.12 57.59
CA GLY A 589 12.45 7.78 58.48
C GLY A 589 12.87 7.56 59.93
N GLU A 590 14.06 6.98 60.16
CA GLU A 590 14.64 6.82 61.50
C GLU A 590 15.13 8.15 62.11
N GLN A 591 15.60 9.10 61.30
CA GLN A 591 16.02 10.43 61.77
C GLN A 591 14.84 11.35 62.20
N HIS A 592 13.62 11.09 61.73
CA HIS A 592 12.40 11.80 62.15
C HIS A 592 11.66 11.14 63.33
N ALA A 593 12.11 9.98 63.80
CA ALA A 593 11.56 9.28 64.97
C ALA A 593 12.43 9.48 66.23
N ALA A 594 12.75 10.72 66.58
CA ALA A 594 13.30 11.09 67.89
C ALA A 594 12.19 11.70 68.78
N PRO A 595 12.15 11.42 70.09
CA PRO A 595 10.98 11.68 70.92
C PRO A 595 10.75 13.18 71.14
N ALA A 596 9.48 13.61 71.07
CA ALA A 596 9.05 14.94 71.44
C ALA A 596 9.38 15.23 72.91
N ALA A 597 10.27 16.22 73.15
CA ALA A 597 10.52 16.79 74.48
C ALA A 597 9.46 17.86 74.80
N PRO A 598 9.09 18.06 76.08
CA PRO A 598 7.89 18.80 76.46
C PRO A 598 8.06 20.32 76.36
N ALA A 599 6.95 20.98 76.06
CA ALA A 599 6.82 22.43 75.94
C ALA A 599 7.16 23.16 77.25
N THR A 600 7.89 24.28 77.14
CA THR A 600 7.87 25.37 78.12
C THR A 600 7.83 26.72 77.39
N GLU A 601 6.98 27.60 77.90
CA GLU A 601 6.64 28.91 77.35
C GLU A 601 7.68 30.00 77.68
N ALA A 602 7.60 31.07 76.85
CA ALA A 602 7.87 32.49 77.12
C ALA A 602 9.18 33.10 76.58
N GLY A 603 9.04 34.17 75.79
CA GLY A 603 10.05 35.22 75.64
C GLY A 603 10.18 35.83 74.23
N SER A 604 9.73 37.08 74.09
CA SER A 604 9.77 37.98 72.92
C SER A 604 11.13 38.24 72.26
N ALA A 605 11.15 38.48 70.93
CA ALA A 605 11.47 39.78 70.28
C ALA A 605 12.15 39.68 68.88
N VAL A 606 11.48 40.25 67.86
CA VAL A 606 11.93 41.21 66.82
C VAL A 606 13.22 40.98 65.97
N GLN A 607 12.97 40.91 64.64
CA GLN A 607 13.74 41.36 63.43
C GLN A 607 15.18 40.88 63.15
N ALA A 608 15.41 40.35 61.93
CA ALA A 608 16.02 41.08 60.80
C ALA A 608 16.28 40.16 59.58
N ARG A 609 16.22 40.75 58.38
CA ARG A 609 16.62 40.16 57.09
C ARG A 609 18.15 40.09 56.96
N ALA A 610 18.69 39.02 56.35
CA ALA A 610 19.95 39.04 55.60
C ALA A 610 20.06 37.82 54.67
N GLU A 611 20.65 38.06 53.48
CA GLU A 611 20.89 37.15 52.34
C GLU A 611 21.91 36.03 52.65
N PRO A 612 22.00 34.94 51.85
CA PRO A 612 22.99 33.90 52.08
C PRO A 612 24.33 34.26 51.42
N ALA A 613 25.39 34.28 52.24
CA ALA A 613 26.77 34.24 51.79
C ALA A 613 27.30 32.80 51.84
N ALA A 614 28.15 32.49 50.86
CA ALA A 614 28.89 31.25 50.72
C ALA A 614 29.73 30.92 51.97
N GLY A 615 29.77 29.63 52.31
CA GLY A 615 30.61 29.12 53.40
C GLY A 615 30.64 27.61 53.40
N GLU A 616 31.80 27.08 53.01
CA GLU A 616 32.21 25.68 53.05
C GLU A 616 32.11 25.09 54.46
N GLY A 617 31.71 23.82 54.57
CA GLY A 617 31.72 23.06 55.81
C GLY A 617 31.40 21.59 55.55
N GLY A 618 32.44 20.75 55.59
CA GLY A 618 32.43 19.35 55.15
C GLY A 618 31.61 18.37 55.99
N ALA A 619 31.33 17.24 55.35
CA ALA A 619 30.73 16.02 55.91
C ALA A 619 31.68 14.81 55.65
N PRO A 620 31.55 13.70 56.43
CA PRO A 620 32.67 12.84 56.79
C PRO A 620 33.01 11.75 55.76
N ALA A 621 34.26 11.29 55.84
CA ALA A 621 34.90 10.30 54.99
C ALA A 621 34.25 8.90 55.07
N GLY A 622 33.91 8.37 53.89
CA GLY A 622 33.45 6.99 53.70
C GLY A 622 33.44 6.61 52.21
N GLN A 623 34.60 6.24 51.68
CA GLN A 623 34.85 5.49 50.42
C GLN A 623 33.98 5.82 49.18
N GLU A 624 34.26 6.95 48.54
CA GLU A 624 34.10 7.09 47.09
C GLU A 624 35.49 6.98 46.44
N GLN A 625 35.82 5.82 45.87
CA GLN A 625 36.91 5.77 44.89
C GLN A 625 36.40 6.51 43.65
N SER A 626 37.04 7.63 43.30
CA SER A 626 36.59 8.44 42.18
C SER A 626 36.65 7.60 40.90
N ALA A 627 35.66 7.77 40.03
CA ALA A 627 35.63 7.10 38.72
C ALA A 627 36.93 7.33 37.92
N GLU A 628 37.62 8.44 38.20
CA GLU A 628 38.91 8.81 37.61
C GLU A 628 40.04 7.85 38.01
N GLU A 629 40.09 7.42 39.28
CA GLU A 629 41.05 6.41 39.75
C GLU A 629 40.76 5.03 39.15
N GLY A 630 39.48 4.68 39.00
CA GLY A 630 39.06 3.45 38.33
C GLY A 630 39.48 3.41 36.85
N MET A 631 39.29 4.52 36.13
CA MET A 631 39.70 4.66 34.73
C MET A 631 41.22 4.64 34.56
N GLN A 632 41.98 5.23 35.49
CA GLN A 632 43.44 5.18 35.48
C GLN A 632 43.94 3.75 35.68
N ARG A 633 43.34 3.00 36.60
CA ARG A 633 43.68 1.59 36.83
C ARG A 633 43.41 0.71 35.61
N MET A 634 42.24 0.86 34.97
CA MET A 634 41.92 0.10 33.75
C MET A 634 42.82 0.49 32.58
N SER A 635 43.19 1.77 32.46
CA SER A 635 44.15 2.24 31.45
C SER A 635 45.55 1.66 31.66
N GLN A 636 45.97 1.50 32.91
CA GLN A 636 47.25 0.89 33.25
C GLN A 636 47.23 -0.61 32.94
N GLN A 637 46.16 -1.30 33.33
CA GLN A 637 45.98 -2.73 33.05
C GLN A 637 45.93 -3.02 31.54
N PHE A 638 45.26 -2.18 30.74
CA PHE A 638 45.25 -2.29 29.27
C PHE A 638 46.66 -2.17 28.67
N LYS A 639 47.48 -1.23 29.19
CA LYS A 639 48.86 -1.07 28.74
C LYS A 639 49.74 -2.24 29.15
N GLU A 640 49.57 -2.76 30.36
CA GLU A 640 50.31 -3.93 30.87
C GLU A 640 49.99 -5.20 30.09
N MET A 641 48.77 -5.34 29.58
CA MET A 641 48.39 -6.45 28.72
C MET A 641 48.88 -6.30 27.26
N GLY A 642 49.62 -5.23 26.94
CA GLY A 642 50.21 -5.01 25.61
C GLY A 642 49.36 -4.12 24.69
N ALA A 643 48.40 -3.39 25.26
CA ALA A 643 47.52 -2.46 24.53
C ALA A 643 46.80 -3.08 23.33
N GLN A 644 46.45 -4.37 23.43
CA GLN A 644 45.68 -5.07 22.42
C GLN A 644 44.20 -5.05 22.80
N ILE A 645 43.35 -4.69 21.84
CA ILE A 645 41.90 -4.56 22.05
C ILE A 645 41.25 -5.94 22.25
N TYR A 646 41.90 -7.00 21.79
CA TYR A 646 41.48 -8.38 21.96
C TYR A 646 42.66 -9.19 22.48
N HIS A 647 42.45 -9.85 23.62
CA HIS A 647 43.39 -10.76 24.26
C HIS A 647 43.03 -12.22 24.01
#